data_AF-A0A327GWD2-F1
#
_entry.id   AF-A0A327GWD2-F1
#
_cell.length_a   1.000
_cell.length_b   1.000
_cell.length_c   1.000
_cell.angle_alpha   90.00
_cell.angle_beta   90.00
_cell.angle_gamma   90.00
#
_symmetry.space_group_name_H-M   'P 1'
#
loop_
_entity.id
_entity.type
_entity.pdbx_description
1 polymer ?
#
loop_
_entity_poly.entity_id
_entity_poly.type
_entity_poly.pdbx_seq_one_letter_code
_entity_poly.pdbx_strand_id
1 'polypeptide(L)'
;MDTAYATRHKLTILLAIMLTSWSISSIFTAEMEDITERSETTQISLSSESSYLLDLGYTHETVNAMAYAPNGDLVIGGTLCGVYYLPEDPDTCQLTVDGVDVTSDDFAPAYLLTLDSTGSAKDVQIISSSGGDRIDSISFANNGDMLVGGSACWLQPTDCTLTGFGISLPVVDDGSDAWFARIGPGGEALWSMIIGSPGFDTIHSISEAPDGSIYVAGTFCQNYNLLCSIVIGGQTHQSEGGADVMIIKFSSEGEVLWSKSFGSGSTDTDMWNSWYSLSQKGIVATQDGGVIISGWGCEGWDSNCAMTIEPGYTVYNHDTYILKYDGNGTIQDLSVMYGNAADFVQAMVAIDDGRVLLAGNHYSSTLTAGDFSVFNSGGSDAWYAVFNHTSWDYEGLWDSKTDGNEAFHSAVVTPEGHFVLGGTQCWGNEGVDCPVMFETSDGMQMTRESNTEGGEGFLMIHNGEWGSIDWMRGIIDNGAGVSYLGDLAISAAGNIAANFPVCVTDNNTGCGAAVGTDVYSGVENATLVYQITFDADADGVYDAFDQCLETPEIGWVSGPSTDLDGDGCRDFDQDADDDGDGTPDESDQFPLDPLEWADTDNDGVGDNRDDDDDSDGWSDQLEGDCGGTDPLDPISKPVDTDQDGECNELDNDDDADDVEDALDAFPLEICASLDRDMDGMPDEFTIPNCPTSLVVDHDDDGDGVPDLDDMEPLDDKVGGDSDGDGKPDWLLIGANSAYVEDMDDDNDGVLDSDDAFPLISTESMDTDGDGIGDNSDTDDDGDGWLDTDEIACGSDSLVATNIPSDRDSDGVCDDMEPSSLDLGGFAGLAGIMVLLVVLGVVVSMVARRPAIPSSPPSPPPLPRQDDDLA
;
A
#
# COMPACT_ATOMS: atom_id res chain seq x y z
N MET A 1 -39.38 -41.37 -65.66
CA MET A 1 -39.93 -42.03 -64.47
C MET A 1 -39.49 -41.26 -63.23
N ASP A 2 -40.15 -40.22 -62.75
CA ASP A 2 -41.19 -39.28 -63.19
C ASP A 2 -41.64 -38.61 -61.87
N THR A 3 -41.14 -37.42 -61.51
CA THR A 3 -41.68 -36.06 -61.79
C THR A 3 -42.83 -35.57 -60.90
N ALA A 4 -42.51 -34.72 -59.91
CA ALA A 4 -43.31 -33.61 -59.36
C ALA A 4 -42.34 -32.65 -58.61
N TYR A 5 -42.12 -31.37 -58.99
CA TYR A 5 -42.94 -30.15 -58.76
C TYR A 5 -43.07 -29.79 -57.25
N ALA A 6 -42.83 -28.54 -56.78
CA ALA A 6 -42.54 -27.25 -57.42
C ALA A 6 -41.98 -26.18 -56.40
N THR A 7 -41.38 -25.01 -56.69
CA THR A 7 -40.63 -24.42 -57.84
C THR A 7 -40.01 -23.03 -57.50
N ARG A 8 -38.70 -22.82 -57.81
CA ARG A 8 -38.00 -21.52 -58.10
C ARG A 8 -37.75 -20.52 -56.93
N HIS A 9 -36.77 -19.59 -56.95
CA HIS A 9 -35.74 -19.14 -57.94
C HIS A 9 -34.33 -19.15 -57.25
N LYS A 10 -33.19 -19.62 -57.82
CA LYS A 10 -32.32 -19.09 -58.93
C LYS A 10 -31.71 -17.70 -58.63
N LEU A 11 -30.40 -17.38 -58.74
CA LEU A 11 -29.15 -17.98 -59.32
C LEU A 11 -27.93 -17.51 -58.43
N THR A 12 -26.72 -18.08 -58.29
CA THR A 12 -25.87 -19.10 -59.00
C THR A 12 -25.08 -18.53 -60.22
N ILE A 13 -23.75 -18.68 -60.46
CA ILE A 13 -22.48 -18.99 -59.71
C ILE A 13 -21.28 -18.90 -60.74
N LEU A 14 -19.98 -18.90 -60.33
CA LEU A 14 -18.71 -18.97 -61.16
C LEU A 14 -18.35 -17.73 -62.06
N LEU A 15 -17.08 -17.37 -62.36
CA LEU A 15 -15.73 -17.72 -61.85
C LEU A 15 -14.69 -16.60 -62.20
N ALA A 16 -13.63 -16.51 -61.39
CA ALA A 16 -12.40 -15.68 -61.40
C ALA A 16 -11.83 -15.06 -62.71
N ILE A 17 -11.11 -13.94 -62.54
CA ILE A 17 -9.64 -13.84 -62.75
C ILE A 17 -9.05 -12.68 -61.90
N MET A 18 -8.13 -13.04 -60.98
CA MET A 18 -7.01 -12.30 -60.36
C MET A 18 -7.16 -10.89 -59.71
N LEU A 19 -6.38 -10.71 -58.63
CA LEU A 19 -5.96 -9.47 -57.94
C LEU A 19 -6.97 -8.72 -57.03
N THR A 20 -7.13 -9.23 -55.80
CA THR A 20 -6.54 -8.63 -54.57
C THR A 20 -6.19 -9.74 -53.57
N SER A 21 -5.25 -9.48 -52.67
CA SER A 21 -4.82 -10.38 -51.59
C SER A 21 -5.36 -9.91 -50.22
N TRP A 22 -5.12 -10.72 -49.17
CA TRP A 22 -5.60 -10.54 -47.78
C TRP A 22 -7.13 -10.76 -47.64
N SER A 23 -7.68 -11.47 -46.65
CA SER A 23 -7.08 -12.12 -45.46
C SER A 23 -7.70 -13.52 -45.22
N ILE A 24 -6.96 -14.42 -44.55
CA ILE A 24 -7.49 -15.61 -43.87
C ILE A 24 -6.73 -15.73 -42.55
N SER A 25 -7.23 -15.09 -41.49
CA SER A 25 -6.56 -14.96 -40.19
C SER A 25 -7.56 -14.39 -39.17
N SER A 26 -8.57 -15.19 -38.81
CA SER A 26 -9.68 -14.81 -37.91
C SER A 26 -10.44 -16.05 -37.42
N ILE A 27 -9.71 -17.04 -36.89
CA ILE A 27 -10.26 -18.22 -36.22
C ILE A 27 -9.55 -18.37 -34.87
N PHE A 28 -8.22 -18.50 -34.87
CA PHE A 28 -7.38 -18.62 -33.66
C PHE A 28 -7.55 -17.50 -32.60
N THR A 29 -7.97 -16.28 -32.98
CA THR A 29 -8.12 -15.18 -32.00
C THR A 29 -9.34 -15.35 -31.09
N ALA A 30 -10.25 -16.29 -31.37
CA ALA A 30 -11.48 -16.47 -30.59
C ALA A 30 -11.37 -17.56 -29.52
N GLU A 31 -10.42 -18.49 -29.63
CA GLU A 31 -10.16 -19.53 -28.63
C GLU A 31 -9.26 -18.99 -27.50
N MET A 32 -8.39 -18.03 -27.81
CA MET A 32 -7.44 -17.46 -26.84
C MET A 32 -8.08 -16.47 -25.85
N GLU A 33 -9.15 -15.74 -26.25
CA GLU A 33 -9.93 -14.89 -25.32
C GLU A 33 -10.74 -15.74 -24.31
N ASP A 34 -11.20 -16.92 -24.70
CA ASP A 34 -11.97 -17.87 -23.86
C ASP A 34 -11.08 -18.50 -22.76
N ILE A 35 -9.78 -18.72 -23.04
CA ILE A 35 -8.80 -19.18 -22.01
C ILE A 35 -8.63 -18.12 -20.91
N THR A 36 -8.48 -16.84 -21.27
CA THR A 36 -8.30 -15.75 -20.30
C THR A 36 -9.55 -15.43 -19.47
N GLU A 37 -10.76 -15.76 -19.93
CA GLU A 37 -12.01 -15.54 -19.16
C GLU A 37 -12.27 -16.64 -18.10
N ARG A 38 -11.38 -17.65 -18.00
CA ARG A 38 -11.51 -18.82 -17.11
C ARG A 38 -10.42 -18.95 -16.04
N SER A 39 -9.53 -17.96 -15.92
CA SER A 39 -8.35 -18.03 -15.05
C SER A 39 -8.59 -17.57 -13.59
N GLU A 40 -9.85 -17.46 -13.13
CA GLU A 40 -10.20 -17.09 -11.75
C GLU A 40 -9.77 -18.17 -10.74
N THR A 41 -8.48 -18.15 -10.39
CA THR A 41 -7.87 -18.83 -9.25
C THR A 41 -7.27 -17.78 -8.33
N THR A 42 -7.28 -18.04 -7.02
CA THR A 42 -6.80 -17.11 -6.01
C THR A 42 -5.36 -16.70 -6.32
N GLN A 43 -5.09 -15.42 -6.56
CA GLN A 43 -3.71 -14.93 -6.48
C GLN A 43 -3.23 -15.19 -5.07
N ILE A 44 -2.02 -15.74 -4.91
CA ILE A 44 -1.29 -15.62 -3.66
C ILE A 44 -0.97 -14.13 -3.55
N SER A 45 -1.73 -13.40 -2.73
CA SER A 45 -1.77 -11.93 -2.77
C SER A 45 -0.54 -11.27 -2.13
N LEU A 46 0.54 -12.04 -1.96
CA LEU A 46 1.77 -11.70 -1.23
C LEU A 46 3.02 -12.25 -1.96
N SER A 47 2.96 -12.42 -3.28
CA SER A 47 4.05 -13.01 -4.06
C SER A 47 4.08 -12.50 -5.50
N SER A 48 5.26 -12.23 -6.04
CA SER A 48 5.49 -12.16 -7.48
C SER A 48 5.42 -13.56 -8.13
N GLU A 49 5.03 -13.59 -9.40
CA GLU A 49 4.86 -14.81 -10.21
C GLU A 49 5.69 -14.67 -11.50
N SER A 50 6.55 -15.65 -11.81
CA SER A 50 7.41 -15.63 -13.00
C SER A 50 7.45 -16.98 -13.72
N SER A 51 7.81 -16.96 -15.00
CA SER A 51 7.56 -18.09 -15.91
C SER A 51 8.66 -18.24 -16.97
N TYR A 52 9.14 -19.48 -17.17
CA TYR A 52 10.19 -19.82 -18.13
C TYR A 52 9.76 -21.01 -18.99
N LEU A 53 9.48 -20.77 -20.28
CA LEU A 53 9.16 -21.83 -21.24
C LEU A 53 10.43 -22.36 -21.91
N LEU A 54 10.74 -23.63 -21.69
CA LEU A 54 11.79 -24.38 -22.36
C LEU A 54 11.22 -25.11 -23.58
N ASP A 55 11.34 -24.47 -24.75
CA ASP A 55 10.86 -24.97 -26.06
C ASP A 55 11.97 -24.74 -27.13
N LEU A 56 12.44 -25.80 -27.78
CA LEU A 56 13.37 -25.74 -28.92
C LEU A 56 12.71 -26.25 -30.23
N GLY A 57 11.40 -26.47 -30.22
CA GLY A 57 10.58 -26.89 -31.37
C GLY A 57 10.18 -28.36 -31.35
N TYR A 58 10.58 -29.14 -32.36
CA TYR A 58 10.00 -30.46 -32.61
C TYR A 58 10.44 -31.59 -31.65
N THR A 59 11.33 -31.29 -30.71
CA THR A 59 12.01 -32.25 -29.84
C THR A 59 11.47 -32.25 -28.42
N HIS A 60 11.85 -33.23 -27.58
CA HIS A 60 11.44 -33.26 -26.18
C HIS A 60 12.45 -32.51 -25.31
N GLU A 61 12.02 -31.34 -24.82
CA GLU A 61 12.74 -30.56 -23.82
C GLU A 61 12.09 -30.76 -22.45
N THR A 62 12.85 -31.29 -21.49
CA THR A 62 12.32 -31.80 -20.23
C THR A 62 12.97 -31.16 -19.02
N VAL A 63 12.17 -30.91 -17.99
CA VAL A 63 12.63 -30.71 -16.61
C VAL A 63 12.12 -31.89 -15.80
N ASN A 64 13.02 -32.70 -15.27
CA ASN A 64 12.69 -33.90 -14.48
C ASN A 64 13.03 -33.71 -13.00
N ALA A 65 13.87 -32.73 -12.65
CA ALA A 65 14.23 -32.40 -11.28
C ALA A 65 14.54 -30.92 -11.09
N MET A 66 14.22 -30.39 -9.91
CA MET A 66 14.54 -29.01 -9.51
C MET A 66 14.96 -28.93 -8.04
N ALA A 67 15.85 -27.99 -7.72
CA ALA A 67 16.15 -27.61 -6.35
C ALA A 67 16.62 -26.14 -6.28
N TYR A 68 16.22 -25.42 -5.22
CA TYR A 68 16.80 -24.12 -4.91
C TYR A 68 18.19 -24.28 -4.30
N ALA A 69 19.14 -23.49 -4.79
CA ALA A 69 20.47 -23.35 -4.22
C ALA A 69 20.42 -22.51 -2.92
N PRO A 70 21.43 -22.62 -2.03
CA PRO A 70 21.45 -21.86 -0.76
C PRO A 70 21.50 -20.33 -0.88
N ASN A 71 21.58 -19.79 -2.09
CA ASN A 71 21.58 -18.36 -2.40
C ASN A 71 20.30 -17.90 -3.13
N GLY A 72 19.21 -18.68 -3.09
CA GLY A 72 17.92 -18.31 -3.68
C GLY A 72 17.74 -18.64 -5.17
N ASP A 73 18.82 -18.92 -5.89
CA ASP A 73 18.75 -19.33 -7.31
C ASP A 73 18.09 -20.70 -7.48
N LEU A 74 17.23 -20.85 -8.47
CA LEU A 74 16.61 -22.12 -8.85
C LEU A 74 17.50 -22.87 -9.83
N VAL A 75 17.91 -24.10 -9.49
CA VAL A 75 18.59 -24.98 -10.45
C VAL A 75 17.63 -26.07 -10.92
N ILE A 76 17.43 -26.12 -12.24
CA ILE A 76 16.60 -27.12 -12.93
C ILE A 76 17.46 -28.05 -13.78
N GLY A 77 17.00 -29.27 -14.01
CA GLY A 77 17.67 -30.21 -14.89
C GLY A 77 16.75 -31.26 -15.52
N GLY A 78 17.22 -31.84 -16.62
CA GLY A 78 16.48 -32.83 -17.41
C GLY A 78 17.22 -33.12 -18.72
N THR A 79 16.47 -33.20 -19.83
CA THR A 79 16.98 -33.54 -21.17
C THR A 79 16.67 -32.42 -22.18
N LEU A 80 17.55 -32.19 -23.15
CA LEU A 80 17.26 -31.36 -24.34
C LEU A 80 17.17 -32.24 -25.59
N CYS A 81 16.47 -31.83 -26.62
CA CYS A 81 16.48 -32.46 -27.95
C CYS A 81 16.04 -33.94 -27.98
N GLY A 82 15.28 -34.40 -26.98
CA GLY A 82 14.91 -35.81 -26.85
C GLY A 82 14.06 -36.29 -28.03
N VAL A 83 14.42 -37.42 -28.64
CA VAL A 83 13.58 -38.11 -29.64
C VAL A 83 13.70 -39.62 -29.49
N TYR A 84 12.58 -40.35 -29.63
CA TYR A 84 12.47 -41.80 -29.37
C TYR A 84 13.33 -42.74 -30.25
N TYR A 85 14.24 -42.22 -31.07
CA TYR A 85 15.17 -42.98 -31.89
C TYR A 85 16.49 -42.24 -32.01
N LEU A 86 17.61 -42.96 -31.94
CA LEU A 86 18.94 -42.43 -32.20
C LEU A 86 19.05 -41.97 -33.67
N PRO A 87 19.35 -40.69 -33.96
CA PRO A 87 19.55 -40.20 -35.33
C PRO A 87 20.93 -40.62 -35.90
N GLU A 88 21.09 -40.64 -37.23
CA GLU A 88 22.41 -40.86 -37.86
C GLU A 88 23.32 -39.62 -37.76
N ASP A 89 22.73 -38.42 -37.84
CA ASP A 89 23.32 -37.12 -37.56
C ASP A 89 22.30 -36.37 -36.66
N PRO A 90 22.58 -36.10 -35.36
CA PRO A 90 21.69 -35.29 -34.52
C PRO A 90 21.70 -33.81 -34.94
N ASP A 91 20.61 -33.10 -34.65
CA ASP A 91 20.56 -31.63 -34.76
C ASP A 91 21.24 -30.98 -33.54
N THR A 92 21.94 -29.86 -33.74
CA THR A 92 22.65 -29.14 -32.67
C THR A 92 21.66 -28.56 -31.66
N CYS A 93 21.72 -29.04 -30.41
CA CYS A 93 21.03 -28.46 -29.27
C CYS A 93 21.61 -27.09 -28.92
N GLN A 94 20.75 -26.14 -28.52
CA GLN A 94 21.15 -24.79 -28.17
C GLN A 94 20.26 -24.24 -27.06
N LEU A 95 20.87 -23.69 -26.00
CA LEU A 95 20.22 -22.80 -25.04
C LEU A 95 20.92 -21.45 -25.07
N THR A 96 20.17 -20.36 -24.90
CA THR A 96 20.71 -19.00 -24.92
C THR A 96 20.57 -18.37 -23.53
N VAL A 97 21.71 -17.95 -22.96
CA VAL A 97 21.83 -17.35 -21.62
C VAL A 97 22.59 -16.03 -21.78
N ASP A 98 22.06 -14.91 -21.29
CA ASP A 98 22.61 -13.56 -21.52
C ASP A 98 22.89 -13.21 -23.01
N GLY A 99 22.15 -13.83 -23.94
CA GLY A 99 22.41 -13.70 -25.39
C GLY A 99 23.66 -14.43 -25.88
N VAL A 100 24.21 -15.34 -25.07
CA VAL A 100 25.29 -16.27 -25.41
C VAL A 100 24.69 -17.66 -25.63
N ASP A 101 24.99 -18.26 -26.77
CA ASP A 101 24.51 -19.59 -27.13
C ASP A 101 25.45 -20.67 -26.57
N VAL A 102 24.91 -21.55 -25.71
CA VAL A 102 25.57 -22.77 -25.24
C VAL A 102 24.98 -23.95 -26.02
N THR A 103 25.84 -24.66 -26.75
CA THR A 103 25.43 -25.64 -27.76
C THR A 103 26.04 -27.02 -27.55
N SER A 104 25.32 -28.08 -27.93
CA SER A 104 25.83 -29.44 -28.02
C SER A 104 25.46 -30.10 -29.36
N ASP A 105 26.41 -30.82 -29.95
CA ASP A 105 26.21 -31.66 -31.14
C ASP A 105 25.96 -33.15 -30.76
N ASP A 106 25.87 -33.46 -29.46
CA ASP A 106 25.58 -34.82 -28.95
C ASP A 106 24.07 -35.10 -28.93
N PHE A 107 23.67 -36.39 -28.96
CA PHE A 107 22.27 -36.79 -28.99
C PHE A 107 21.62 -36.71 -27.62
N ALA A 108 20.48 -36.00 -27.52
CA ALA A 108 19.63 -35.90 -26.34
C ALA A 108 20.40 -35.65 -25.02
N PRO A 109 21.20 -34.56 -24.93
CA PRO A 109 22.08 -34.33 -23.79
C PRO A 109 21.33 -33.86 -22.55
N ALA A 110 21.89 -34.15 -21.38
CA ALA A 110 21.43 -33.61 -20.10
C ALA A 110 22.01 -32.23 -19.83
N TYR A 111 21.29 -31.44 -19.03
CA TYR A 111 21.67 -30.07 -18.70
C TYR A 111 21.32 -29.71 -17.25
N LEU A 112 22.05 -28.74 -16.72
CA LEU A 112 21.65 -27.94 -15.56
C LEU A 112 21.53 -26.49 -16.01
N LEU A 113 20.37 -25.87 -15.77
CA LEU A 113 20.10 -24.46 -16.01
C LEU A 113 19.83 -23.78 -14.67
N THR A 114 20.45 -22.63 -14.43
CA THR A 114 20.24 -21.81 -13.24
C THR A 114 19.38 -20.60 -13.60
N LEU A 115 18.26 -20.42 -12.91
CA LEU A 115 17.38 -19.26 -12.98
C LEU A 115 17.51 -18.44 -11.68
N ASP A 116 17.37 -17.11 -11.75
CA ASP A 116 17.17 -16.26 -10.57
C ASP A 116 15.70 -16.21 -10.11
N SER A 117 15.42 -15.44 -9.06
CA SER A 117 14.07 -15.18 -8.53
C SER A 117 13.10 -14.58 -9.57
N THR A 118 13.61 -13.88 -10.58
CA THR A 118 12.82 -13.31 -11.69
C THR A 118 12.49 -14.33 -12.79
N GLY A 119 13.03 -15.55 -12.71
CA GLY A 119 12.94 -16.57 -13.76
C GLY A 119 13.93 -16.35 -14.91
N SER A 120 14.89 -15.43 -14.76
CA SER A 120 15.90 -15.15 -15.80
C SER A 120 17.07 -16.13 -15.72
N ALA A 121 17.53 -16.60 -16.88
CA ALA A 121 18.62 -17.57 -16.97
C ALA A 121 20.00 -16.95 -16.72
N LYS A 122 20.74 -17.49 -15.74
CA LYS A 122 22.05 -16.98 -15.28
C LYS A 122 23.25 -17.79 -15.80
N ASP A 123 23.13 -19.11 -15.78
CA ASP A 123 24.19 -20.05 -16.19
C ASP A 123 23.57 -21.36 -16.71
N VAL A 124 24.25 -22.01 -17.66
CA VAL A 124 23.83 -23.31 -18.18
C VAL A 124 25.04 -24.21 -18.49
N GLN A 125 24.97 -25.44 -18.02
CA GLN A 125 26.04 -26.43 -18.12
C GLN A 125 25.48 -27.75 -18.65
N ILE A 126 26.19 -28.34 -19.61
CA ILE A 126 25.76 -29.57 -20.32
C ILE A 126 26.62 -30.75 -19.87
N ILE A 127 25.97 -31.91 -19.71
CA ILE A 127 26.61 -33.22 -19.57
C ILE A 127 26.05 -34.16 -20.63
N SER A 128 26.94 -34.72 -21.44
CA SER A 128 26.58 -35.43 -22.67
C SER A 128 27.48 -36.62 -22.96
N SER A 129 26.96 -37.50 -23.81
CA SER A 129 27.58 -38.74 -24.25
C SER A 129 27.20 -39.01 -25.72
N SER A 130 27.55 -40.19 -26.24
CA SER A 130 27.11 -40.62 -27.57
C SER A 130 25.67 -41.16 -27.62
N GLY A 131 24.98 -41.26 -26.47
CA GLY A 131 23.58 -41.64 -26.31
C GLY A 131 22.81 -40.59 -25.49
N GLY A 132 21.51 -40.80 -25.28
CA GLY A 132 20.69 -39.85 -24.53
C GLY A 132 20.98 -39.88 -23.03
N ASP A 133 21.10 -38.71 -22.41
CA ASP A 133 21.47 -38.55 -21.01
C ASP A 133 20.39 -37.73 -20.27
N ARG A 134 20.15 -38.05 -19.00
CA ARG A 134 19.18 -37.33 -18.15
C ARG A 134 19.74 -36.97 -16.78
N ILE A 135 19.13 -35.94 -16.20
CA ILE A 135 19.18 -35.63 -14.77
C ILE A 135 17.76 -35.81 -14.25
N ASP A 136 17.58 -36.72 -13.30
CA ASP A 136 16.29 -37.11 -12.72
C ASP A 136 16.24 -36.84 -11.20
N SER A 137 17.32 -36.32 -10.61
CA SER A 137 17.34 -35.87 -9.21
C SER A 137 18.41 -34.79 -8.98
N ILE A 138 18.02 -33.71 -8.28
CA ILE A 138 18.90 -32.62 -7.82
C ILE A 138 18.61 -32.38 -6.34
N SER A 139 19.65 -32.16 -5.54
CA SER A 139 19.54 -31.73 -4.14
C SER A 139 20.78 -30.92 -3.74
N PHE A 140 20.70 -30.07 -2.72
CA PHE A 140 21.85 -29.35 -2.18
C PHE A 140 22.27 -29.92 -0.82
N ALA A 141 23.57 -30.16 -0.67
CA ALA A 141 24.18 -30.56 0.58
C ALA A 141 24.28 -29.39 1.56
N ASN A 142 24.44 -29.69 2.85
CA ASN A 142 24.50 -28.71 3.94
C ASN A 142 25.68 -27.72 3.84
N ASN A 143 26.64 -27.97 2.95
CA ASN A 143 27.78 -27.09 2.67
C ASN A 143 27.66 -26.32 1.33
N GLY A 144 26.54 -26.44 0.63
CA GLY A 144 26.31 -25.82 -0.68
C GLY A 144 26.90 -26.57 -1.89
N ASP A 145 27.46 -27.78 -1.70
CA ASP A 145 27.71 -28.66 -2.85
C ASP A 145 26.38 -29.16 -3.43
N MET A 146 26.30 -29.27 -4.74
CA MET A 146 25.14 -29.81 -5.44
C MET A 146 25.28 -31.33 -5.63
N LEU A 147 24.20 -32.06 -5.42
CA LEU A 147 24.09 -33.50 -5.59
C LEU A 147 23.17 -33.79 -6.79
N VAL A 148 23.70 -34.46 -7.82
CA VAL A 148 23.01 -34.63 -9.11
C VAL A 148 23.09 -36.08 -9.56
N GLY A 149 21.97 -36.66 -10.00
CA GLY A 149 21.92 -38.00 -10.55
C GLY A 149 20.81 -38.20 -11.59
N GLY A 150 20.90 -39.32 -12.30
CA GLY A 150 19.93 -39.69 -13.34
C GLY A 150 20.34 -40.96 -14.08
N SER A 151 20.10 -41.00 -15.39
CA SER A 151 20.50 -42.08 -16.29
C SER A 151 21.31 -41.55 -17.48
N ALA A 152 22.18 -42.39 -18.06
CA ALA A 152 23.10 -42.00 -19.13
C ALA A 152 23.16 -43.03 -20.27
N CYS A 153 23.53 -42.57 -21.47
CA CYS A 153 23.79 -43.39 -22.65
C CYS A 153 22.58 -44.16 -23.24
N TRP A 154 21.36 -43.66 -23.03
CA TRP A 154 20.13 -44.21 -23.61
C TRP A 154 20.26 -44.42 -25.14
N LEU A 155 19.87 -45.62 -25.58
CA LEU A 155 19.92 -46.12 -26.96
C LEU A 155 21.33 -46.48 -27.49
N GLN A 156 22.40 -46.30 -26.72
CA GLN A 156 23.80 -46.52 -27.15
C GLN A 156 24.61 -47.44 -26.22
N PRO A 157 24.20 -48.71 -26.06
CA PRO A 157 24.61 -49.57 -24.94
C PRO A 157 26.06 -50.10 -24.96
N THR A 158 26.87 -49.89 -26.00
CA THR A 158 28.14 -50.67 -26.16
C THR A 158 29.44 -49.87 -26.35
N ASP A 159 29.39 -48.57 -26.64
CA ASP A 159 30.57 -47.72 -26.86
C ASP A 159 30.23 -46.27 -26.48
N CYS A 160 29.90 -46.04 -25.20
CA CYS A 160 29.43 -44.74 -24.70
C CYS A 160 30.21 -44.24 -23.45
N THR A 161 30.24 -42.93 -23.23
CA THR A 161 30.95 -42.29 -22.11
C THR A 161 30.32 -40.92 -21.82
N LEU A 162 29.82 -40.74 -20.59
CA LEU A 162 29.25 -39.50 -20.09
C LEU A 162 30.35 -38.50 -19.73
N THR A 163 30.24 -37.26 -20.21
CA THR A 163 31.23 -36.18 -20.04
C THR A 163 30.59 -34.81 -19.83
N GLY A 164 31.18 -33.98 -18.96
CA GLY A 164 30.64 -32.70 -18.50
C GLY A 164 31.01 -32.49 -17.02
N PHE A 165 30.98 -31.28 -16.46
CA PHE A 165 31.39 -31.01 -15.05
C PHE A 165 32.77 -31.60 -14.62
N GLY A 166 33.71 -31.83 -15.55
CA GLY A 166 34.97 -32.55 -15.29
C GLY A 166 34.84 -34.08 -15.14
N ILE A 167 33.63 -34.62 -15.25
CA ILE A 167 33.28 -36.05 -15.27
C ILE A 167 33.76 -36.70 -16.58
N SER A 168 34.17 -37.97 -16.49
CA SER A 168 34.41 -38.85 -17.65
C SER A 168 34.13 -40.29 -17.24
N LEU A 169 32.90 -40.73 -17.45
CA LEU A 169 32.37 -42.01 -16.97
C LEU A 169 31.97 -42.92 -18.15
N PRO A 170 32.78 -43.94 -18.50
CA PRO A 170 32.39 -44.93 -19.50
C PRO A 170 31.33 -45.88 -18.94
N VAL A 171 30.39 -46.30 -19.78
CA VAL A 171 29.35 -47.28 -19.39
C VAL A 171 29.93 -48.63 -18.98
N VAL A 172 29.18 -49.35 -18.14
CA VAL A 172 29.60 -50.61 -17.52
C VAL A 172 28.87 -51.86 -18.02
N ASP A 173 27.67 -51.75 -18.60
CA ASP A 173 26.93 -52.88 -19.19
C ASP A 173 26.08 -52.47 -20.42
N ASP A 174 25.42 -53.44 -21.07
CA ASP A 174 24.55 -53.24 -22.25
C ASP A 174 23.22 -52.54 -21.85
N GLY A 175 23.24 -51.22 -21.58
CA GLY A 175 22.05 -50.51 -21.10
C GLY A 175 22.06 -48.98 -21.20
N SER A 176 21.16 -48.36 -20.43
CA SER A 176 21.26 -46.97 -19.96
C SER A 176 21.67 -47.04 -18.48
N ASP A 177 22.86 -46.56 -18.14
CA ASP A 177 23.44 -46.73 -16.79
C ASP A 177 23.01 -45.60 -15.84
N ALA A 178 22.88 -45.91 -14.55
CA ALA A 178 22.62 -44.92 -13.51
C ALA A 178 23.91 -44.17 -13.14
N TRP A 179 23.84 -42.83 -13.07
CA TRP A 179 24.98 -41.99 -12.71
C TRP A 179 24.67 -41.02 -11.57
N PHE A 180 25.71 -40.62 -10.84
CA PHE A 180 25.61 -39.75 -9.67
C PHE A 180 26.91 -38.96 -9.45
N ALA A 181 26.81 -37.69 -9.05
CA ALA A 181 27.94 -36.82 -8.74
C ALA A 181 27.67 -35.84 -7.58
N ARG A 182 28.74 -35.47 -6.86
CA ARG A 182 28.80 -34.30 -5.96
C ARG A 182 29.57 -33.21 -6.67
N ILE A 183 28.90 -32.13 -7.06
CA ILE A 183 29.45 -30.99 -7.81
C ILE A 183 29.69 -29.84 -6.83
N GLY A 184 30.92 -29.31 -6.80
CA GLY A 184 31.26 -28.19 -5.93
C GLY A 184 30.84 -26.85 -6.53
N PRO A 185 30.86 -25.75 -5.75
CA PRO A 185 30.47 -24.39 -6.20
C PRO A 185 31.37 -23.76 -7.29
N GLY A 186 32.26 -24.54 -7.92
CA GLY A 186 33.02 -24.17 -9.11
C GLY A 186 32.57 -24.89 -10.40
N GLY A 187 31.45 -25.62 -10.38
CA GLY A 187 30.93 -26.39 -11.53
C GLY A 187 31.68 -27.70 -11.83
N GLU A 188 32.79 -27.98 -11.15
CA GLU A 188 33.52 -29.26 -11.28
C GLU A 188 33.02 -30.29 -10.24
N ALA A 189 32.87 -31.55 -10.67
CA ALA A 189 32.56 -32.68 -9.82
C ALA A 189 33.72 -32.98 -8.86
N LEU A 190 33.46 -32.90 -7.55
CA LEU A 190 34.38 -33.30 -6.50
C LEU A 190 34.64 -34.81 -6.54
N TRP A 191 33.59 -35.57 -6.85
CA TRP A 191 33.61 -36.97 -7.21
C TRP A 191 32.33 -37.34 -7.99
N SER A 192 32.40 -38.43 -8.75
CA SER A 192 31.28 -38.94 -9.54
C SER A 192 31.43 -40.44 -9.79
N MET A 193 30.33 -41.09 -10.15
CA MET A 193 30.25 -42.53 -10.39
C MET A 193 29.17 -42.89 -11.41
N ILE A 194 29.35 -44.07 -12.01
CA ILE A 194 28.38 -44.74 -12.87
C ILE A 194 28.26 -46.19 -12.41
N ILE A 195 27.03 -46.70 -12.37
CA ILE A 195 26.68 -48.09 -12.03
C ILE A 195 25.57 -48.54 -12.96
N GLY A 196 25.61 -49.80 -13.37
CA GLY A 196 24.62 -50.30 -14.30
C GLY A 196 24.57 -51.81 -14.42
N SER A 197 23.60 -52.25 -15.20
CA SER A 197 23.25 -53.62 -15.49
C SER A 197 22.56 -53.71 -16.87
N PRO A 198 22.37 -54.90 -17.44
CA PRO A 198 21.66 -55.03 -18.71
C PRO A 198 20.21 -54.53 -18.60
N GLY A 199 19.86 -53.45 -19.31
CA GLY A 199 18.52 -52.84 -19.26
C GLY A 199 18.57 -51.32 -19.16
N PHE A 200 17.78 -50.77 -18.24
CA PHE A 200 17.86 -49.39 -17.78
C PHE A 200 18.05 -49.38 -16.27
N ASP A 201 18.95 -48.52 -15.81
CA ASP A 201 19.17 -48.21 -14.42
C ASP A 201 19.10 -46.68 -14.26
N THR A 202 18.54 -46.18 -13.16
CA THR A 202 18.28 -44.74 -12.99
C THR A 202 18.32 -44.35 -11.51
N ILE A 203 18.88 -43.18 -11.19
CA ILE A 203 18.77 -42.56 -9.86
C ILE A 203 17.50 -41.71 -9.79
N HIS A 204 16.66 -41.94 -8.79
CA HIS A 204 15.35 -41.27 -8.63
C HIS A 204 15.38 -40.19 -7.54
N SER A 205 16.14 -40.42 -6.46
CA SER A 205 16.09 -39.56 -5.27
C SER A 205 17.39 -39.61 -4.48
N ILE A 206 17.79 -38.46 -3.94
CA ILE A 206 19.04 -38.24 -3.21
C ILE A 206 18.74 -37.46 -1.91
N SER A 207 19.39 -37.81 -0.79
CA SER A 207 19.21 -37.12 0.50
C SER A 207 20.50 -37.17 1.33
N GLU A 208 21.03 -36.03 1.79
CA GLU A 208 22.19 -35.96 2.69
C GLU A 208 21.75 -36.04 4.17
N ALA A 209 22.40 -36.89 4.95
CA ALA A 209 22.20 -37.00 6.39
C ALA A 209 23.06 -35.99 7.18
N PRO A 210 22.72 -35.65 8.44
CA PRO A 210 23.46 -34.65 9.23
C PRO A 210 24.92 -34.97 9.57
N ASP A 211 25.38 -36.20 9.30
CA ASP A 211 26.79 -36.61 9.41
C ASP A 211 27.59 -36.44 8.10
N GLY A 212 26.96 -35.88 7.05
CA GLY A 212 27.54 -35.70 5.72
C GLY A 212 27.51 -36.96 4.85
N SER A 213 26.90 -38.05 5.33
CA SER A 213 26.70 -39.26 4.52
C SER A 213 25.48 -39.10 3.60
N ILE A 214 25.58 -39.58 2.36
CA ILE A 214 24.53 -39.38 1.35
C ILE A 214 23.80 -40.69 1.09
N TYR A 215 22.48 -40.63 1.09
CA TYR A 215 21.59 -41.69 0.63
C TYR A 215 21.17 -41.44 -0.81
N VAL A 216 21.13 -42.52 -1.59
CA VAL A 216 20.68 -42.52 -2.98
C VAL A 216 19.75 -43.71 -3.19
N ALA A 217 18.63 -43.46 -3.86
CA ALA A 217 17.65 -44.46 -4.27
C ALA A 217 17.43 -44.42 -5.79
N GLY A 218 17.13 -45.59 -6.35
CA GLY A 218 16.89 -45.77 -7.79
C GLY A 218 16.44 -47.19 -8.09
N THR A 219 16.19 -47.47 -9.37
CA THR A 219 15.95 -48.83 -9.89
C THR A 219 17.06 -49.26 -10.83
N PHE A 220 17.23 -50.58 -10.94
CA PHE A 220 18.14 -51.23 -11.89
C PHE A 220 17.38 -52.35 -12.62
N CYS A 221 17.95 -52.90 -13.70
CA CYS A 221 17.37 -54.02 -14.48
C CYS A 221 16.06 -53.72 -15.25
N GLN A 222 15.61 -52.46 -15.36
CA GLN A 222 14.33 -52.13 -15.98
C GLN A 222 14.32 -52.47 -17.49
N ASN A 223 13.14 -52.87 -17.98
CA ASN A 223 12.89 -53.41 -19.33
C ASN A 223 13.64 -54.72 -19.68
N TYR A 224 14.46 -55.27 -18.79
CA TYR A 224 15.14 -56.54 -19.01
C TYR A 224 14.26 -57.73 -18.60
N ASN A 225 14.16 -58.74 -19.48
CA ASN A 225 13.21 -59.85 -19.34
C ASN A 225 13.85 -61.13 -18.74
N LEU A 226 14.93 -60.96 -17.97
CA LEU A 226 15.76 -62.03 -17.39
C LEU A 226 16.38 -61.56 -16.08
N LEU A 227 16.70 -62.49 -15.18
CA LEU A 227 17.50 -62.21 -13.97
C LEU A 227 18.84 -61.56 -14.36
N CYS A 228 18.97 -60.27 -14.12
CA CYS A 228 20.17 -59.46 -14.31
C CYS A 228 20.70 -58.92 -12.97
N SER A 229 21.78 -58.13 -12.99
CA SER A 229 22.55 -57.85 -11.79
C SER A 229 23.43 -56.60 -11.88
N ILE A 230 23.26 -55.70 -10.92
CA ILE A 230 24.12 -54.52 -10.73
C ILE A 230 25.22 -54.78 -9.70
N VAL A 231 26.36 -54.09 -9.81
CA VAL A 231 27.50 -54.22 -8.88
C VAL A 231 27.78 -52.89 -8.18
N ILE A 232 27.45 -52.80 -6.89
CA ILE A 232 27.49 -51.56 -6.11
C ILE A 232 28.43 -51.73 -4.92
N GLY A 233 29.49 -50.91 -4.82
CA GLY A 233 30.50 -51.02 -3.76
C GLY A 233 31.27 -52.36 -3.76
N GLY A 234 31.26 -53.08 -4.88
CA GLY A 234 31.82 -54.44 -4.99
C GLY A 234 30.93 -55.55 -4.42
N GLN A 235 29.72 -55.25 -3.95
CA GLN A 235 28.66 -56.25 -3.77
C GLN A 235 27.91 -56.46 -5.09
N THR A 236 27.48 -57.69 -5.35
CA THR A 236 26.61 -58.00 -6.49
C THR A 236 25.19 -58.17 -5.99
N HIS A 237 24.30 -57.32 -6.49
CA HIS A 237 22.85 -57.44 -6.30
C HIS A 237 22.26 -58.22 -7.48
N GLN A 238 21.12 -58.87 -7.29
CA GLN A 238 20.38 -59.57 -8.36
C GLN A 238 18.96 -58.98 -8.37
N SER A 239 18.38 -58.81 -9.55
CA SER A 239 16.92 -58.64 -9.66
C SER A 239 16.25 -60.00 -9.43
N GLU A 240 15.12 -60.03 -8.73
CA GLU A 240 14.28 -61.24 -8.59
C GLU A 240 13.27 -61.39 -9.75
N GLY A 241 13.13 -60.37 -10.61
CA GLY A 241 12.09 -60.30 -11.64
C GLY A 241 12.37 -59.30 -12.76
N GLY A 242 11.83 -58.09 -12.62
CA GLY A 242 11.93 -56.96 -13.55
C GLY A 242 12.91 -55.91 -13.02
N ALA A 243 12.48 -54.64 -12.96
CA ALA A 243 13.24 -53.63 -12.25
C ALA A 243 13.10 -53.83 -10.73
N ASP A 244 14.23 -53.86 -10.03
CA ASP A 244 14.30 -53.97 -8.58
C ASP A 244 14.82 -52.65 -7.98
N VAL A 245 14.41 -52.34 -6.76
CA VAL A 245 14.86 -51.15 -6.02
C VAL A 245 16.32 -51.35 -5.58
N MET A 246 17.15 -50.31 -5.74
CA MET A 246 18.48 -50.21 -5.13
C MET A 246 18.58 -49.01 -4.19
N ILE A 247 19.24 -49.22 -3.04
CA ILE A 247 19.51 -48.19 -2.04
C ILE A 247 21.01 -48.20 -1.71
N ILE A 248 21.64 -47.03 -1.71
CA ILE A 248 23.09 -46.89 -1.50
C ILE A 248 23.35 -45.82 -0.45
N LYS A 249 24.29 -46.08 0.46
CA LYS A 249 24.82 -45.08 1.39
C LYS A 249 26.29 -44.79 1.09
N PHE A 250 26.63 -43.52 0.92
CA PHE A 250 27.97 -43.00 0.66
C PHE A 250 28.51 -42.21 1.86
N SER A 251 29.83 -42.08 1.96
CA SER A 251 30.45 -40.98 2.72
C SER A 251 30.38 -39.67 1.93
N SER A 252 30.68 -38.55 2.60
CA SER A 252 30.85 -37.23 1.99
C SER A 252 31.86 -37.21 0.83
N GLU A 253 32.82 -38.14 0.83
CA GLU A 253 33.88 -38.30 -0.16
C GLU A 253 33.58 -39.34 -1.26
N GLY A 254 32.36 -39.91 -1.27
CA GLY A 254 31.92 -40.87 -2.29
C GLY A 254 32.32 -42.33 -2.05
N GLU A 255 32.82 -42.70 -0.87
CA GLU A 255 33.04 -44.12 -0.55
C GLU A 255 31.70 -44.82 -0.25
N VAL A 256 31.37 -45.90 -0.96
CA VAL A 256 30.18 -46.72 -0.66
C VAL A 256 30.35 -47.38 0.71
N LEU A 257 29.55 -46.93 1.69
CA LEU A 257 29.51 -47.47 3.05
C LEU A 257 28.71 -48.77 3.11
N TRP A 258 27.55 -48.80 2.43
CA TRP A 258 26.77 -50.01 2.18
C TRP A 258 25.82 -49.84 0.99
N SER A 259 25.32 -50.96 0.46
CA SER A 259 24.30 -51.02 -0.59
C SER A 259 23.31 -52.15 -0.34
N LYS A 260 22.08 -51.98 -0.79
CA LYS A 260 20.94 -52.91 -0.69
C LYS A 260 20.23 -52.99 -2.05
N SER A 261 19.57 -54.12 -2.31
CA SER A 261 18.51 -54.21 -3.30
C SER A 261 17.34 -55.02 -2.77
N PHE A 262 16.15 -54.82 -3.33
CA PHE A 262 14.98 -55.66 -3.13
C PHE A 262 13.94 -55.45 -4.24
N GLY A 263 13.10 -56.46 -4.45
CA GLY A 263 12.07 -56.44 -5.48
C GLY A 263 11.18 -57.69 -5.41
N SER A 264 10.53 -57.98 -6.53
CA SER A 264 9.55 -59.05 -6.69
C SER A 264 9.80 -59.88 -7.95
N GLY A 265 8.81 -60.67 -8.40
CA GLY A 265 8.85 -61.34 -9.69
C GLY A 265 8.42 -60.46 -10.88
N SER A 266 8.31 -59.15 -10.67
CA SER A 266 7.80 -58.14 -11.61
C SER A 266 8.65 -56.86 -11.51
N THR A 267 8.17 -55.71 -12.00
CA THR A 267 8.76 -54.38 -11.73
C THR A 267 8.35 -53.86 -10.34
N ASP A 268 9.24 -53.17 -9.63
CA ASP A 268 8.99 -52.59 -8.31
C ASP A 268 9.52 -51.14 -8.22
N THR A 269 8.67 -50.20 -7.79
CA THR A 269 8.93 -48.73 -7.72
C THR A 269 9.52 -48.15 -9.02
N ASP A 270 8.80 -48.34 -10.14
CA ASP A 270 9.27 -47.98 -11.48
C ASP A 270 9.05 -46.49 -11.85
N MET A 271 10.11 -45.81 -12.28
CA MET A 271 9.98 -44.62 -13.15
C MET A 271 9.64 -45.08 -14.57
N TRP A 272 8.39 -44.90 -15.01
CA TRP A 272 7.95 -45.22 -16.37
C TRP A 272 8.81 -44.48 -17.42
N ASN A 273 9.84 -45.16 -17.94
CA ASN A 273 11.01 -44.46 -18.47
C ASN A 273 10.73 -43.79 -19.83
N SER A 274 10.41 -42.50 -19.76
CA SER A 274 10.16 -41.58 -20.87
C SER A 274 11.19 -40.43 -20.82
N TRP A 275 11.10 -39.46 -21.74
CA TRP A 275 11.94 -38.25 -21.68
C TRP A 275 11.60 -37.43 -20.44
N TYR A 276 10.31 -37.16 -20.26
CA TYR A 276 9.73 -36.58 -19.05
C TYR A 276 9.57 -37.69 -18.01
N SER A 277 10.24 -37.57 -16.88
CA SER A 277 10.05 -38.49 -15.75
C SER A 277 9.11 -37.87 -14.72
N LEU A 278 8.24 -38.68 -14.11
CA LEU A 278 7.50 -38.27 -12.91
C LEU A 278 8.47 -38.25 -11.74
N SER A 279 8.46 -37.19 -10.93
CA SER A 279 9.27 -37.14 -9.70
C SER A 279 8.91 -38.31 -8.78
N GLN A 280 9.91 -39.09 -8.38
CA GLN A 280 9.76 -40.21 -7.46
C GLN A 280 10.67 -40.02 -6.25
N LYS A 281 10.38 -38.95 -5.49
CA LYS A 281 11.10 -38.54 -4.28
C LYS A 281 10.83 -39.54 -3.14
N GLY A 282 11.50 -40.68 -3.21
CA GLY A 282 11.26 -41.85 -2.35
C GLY A 282 12.15 -42.00 -1.12
N ILE A 283 13.05 -41.06 -0.80
CA ILE A 283 13.91 -41.14 0.41
C ILE A 283 14.02 -39.84 1.22
N VAL A 284 14.10 -40.00 2.53
CA VAL A 284 14.40 -38.93 3.51
C VAL A 284 15.44 -39.44 4.51
N ALA A 285 16.62 -38.80 4.57
CA ALA A 285 17.62 -39.08 5.59
C ALA A 285 17.15 -38.59 6.98
N THR A 286 17.40 -39.36 8.03
CA THR A 286 16.90 -39.05 9.39
C THR A 286 17.98 -38.55 10.34
N GLN A 287 17.60 -37.74 11.34
CA GLN A 287 18.53 -37.16 12.34
C GLN A 287 19.35 -38.19 13.13
N ASP A 288 18.90 -39.45 13.23
CA ASP A 288 19.67 -40.54 13.83
C ASP A 288 20.70 -41.19 12.88
N GLY A 289 20.94 -40.57 11.71
CA GLY A 289 21.86 -41.02 10.67
C GLY A 289 21.35 -42.20 9.85
N GLY A 290 20.04 -42.49 9.93
CA GLY A 290 19.32 -43.50 9.15
C GLY A 290 18.65 -42.92 7.90
N VAL A 291 17.71 -43.68 7.33
CA VAL A 291 16.90 -43.26 6.16
C VAL A 291 15.50 -43.88 6.21
N ILE A 292 14.49 -43.08 5.86
CA ILE A 292 13.14 -43.54 5.48
C ILE A 292 13.11 -43.72 3.97
N ILE A 293 12.51 -44.81 3.51
CA ILE A 293 12.28 -45.12 2.09
C ILE A 293 10.79 -45.40 1.90
N SER A 294 10.18 -44.82 0.87
CA SER A 294 8.82 -45.14 0.42
C SER A 294 8.81 -45.73 -0.99
N GLY A 295 7.76 -46.47 -1.33
CA GLY A 295 7.55 -47.00 -2.68
C GLY A 295 6.36 -47.95 -2.74
N TRP A 296 6.24 -48.64 -3.87
CA TRP A 296 5.29 -49.74 -4.10
C TRP A 296 6.00 -50.89 -4.82
N GLY A 297 5.41 -52.08 -4.81
CA GLY A 297 5.97 -53.24 -5.51
C GLY A 297 5.00 -53.91 -6.46
N CYS A 298 5.47 -55.00 -7.08
CA CYS A 298 4.65 -55.99 -7.78
C CYS A 298 3.90 -55.52 -9.04
N GLU A 299 4.40 -54.51 -9.75
CA GLU A 299 3.74 -53.92 -10.92
C GLU A 299 3.34 -54.98 -11.96
N GLY A 300 2.03 -55.15 -12.21
CA GLY A 300 1.52 -56.19 -13.11
C GLY A 300 0.16 -56.81 -12.73
N TRP A 301 -0.46 -56.35 -11.64
CA TRP A 301 -1.80 -56.71 -11.18
C TRP A 301 -1.98 -58.19 -10.73
N ASP A 302 -0.91 -58.89 -10.34
CA ASP A 302 -1.03 -60.22 -9.72
C ASP A 302 -1.20 -60.14 -8.20
N SER A 303 -2.44 -60.37 -7.76
CA SER A 303 -2.90 -60.63 -6.37
C SER A 303 -2.17 -61.75 -5.58
N ASN A 304 -1.09 -62.33 -6.12
CA ASN A 304 -0.24 -63.34 -5.47
C ASN A 304 1.24 -62.92 -5.43
N CYS A 305 1.58 -61.75 -5.98
CA CYS A 305 2.93 -61.22 -5.96
C CYS A 305 3.33 -60.76 -4.54
N ALA A 306 4.63 -60.87 -4.24
CA ALA A 306 5.21 -60.54 -2.95
C ALA A 306 6.62 -59.93 -3.15
N MET A 307 6.77 -58.64 -2.88
CA MET A 307 8.06 -57.95 -2.85
C MET A 307 8.77 -58.28 -1.53
N THR A 308 9.96 -58.87 -1.58
CA THR A 308 10.67 -59.33 -0.37
C THR A 308 11.89 -58.48 -0.09
N ILE A 309 11.81 -57.66 0.96
CA ILE A 309 12.87 -56.72 1.35
C ILE A 309 13.99 -57.47 2.08
N GLU A 310 13.65 -58.14 3.19
CA GLU A 310 14.52 -59.09 3.88
C GLU A 310 13.65 -60.20 4.52
N PRO A 311 14.20 -61.36 4.94
CA PRO A 311 13.41 -62.48 5.48
C PRO A 311 12.60 -62.14 6.76
N GLY A 312 11.35 -61.72 6.58
CA GLY A 312 10.45 -61.23 7.62
C GLY A 312 9.74 -59.91 7.26
N TYR A 313 10.27 -59.20 6.27
CA TYR A 313 9.79 -57.93 5.73
C TYR A 313 9.36 -58.16 4.28
N THR A 314 8.05 -58.22 4.04
CA THR A 314 7.45 -58.58 2.75
C THR A 314 6.20 -57.74 2.51
N VAL A 315 6.14 -57.09 1.36
CA VAL A 315 5.00 -56.31 0.87
C VAL A 315 4.27 -57.16 -0.18
N TYR A 316 2.95 -56.98 -0.33
CA TYR A 316 2.11 -57.78 -1.23
C TYR A 316 1.28 -56.86 -2.13
N ASN A 317 0.58 -57.42 -3.12
CA ASN A 317 -0.62 -56.84 -3.76
C ASN A 317 -0.56 -55.42 -4.38
N HIS A 318 0.62 -54.83 -4.65
CA HIS A 318 0.79 -53.37 -4.91
C HIS A 318 0.48 -52.46 -3.70
N ASP A 319 0.50 -52.99 -2.47
CA ASP A 319 0.40 -52.19 -1.25
C ASP A 319 1.61 -51.21 -1.18
N THR A 320 1.34 -49.91 -0.94
CA THR A 320 2.39 -48.89 -0.71
C THR A 320 3.09 -49.12 0.63
N TYR A 321 4.41 -48.90 0.71
CA TYR A 321 5.21 -49.17 1.92
C TYR A 321 6.04 -47.96 2.40
N ILE A 322 6.39 -47.99 3.70
CA ILE A 322 7.38 -47.10 4.33
C ILE A 322 8.35 -47.97 5.14
N LEU A 323 9.64 -47.93 4.79
CA LEU A 323 10.71 -48.74 5.36
C LEU A 323 11.75 -47.85 6.03
N LYS A 324 12.21 -48.18 7.24
CA LYS A 324 13.34 -47.48 7.87
C LYS A 324 14.58 -48.37 8.00
N TYR A 325 15.73 -47.88 7.52
CA TYR A 325 17.05 -48.42 7.86
C TYR A 325 17.75 -47.55 8.90
N ASP A 326 18.52 -48.18 9.78
CA ASP A 326 19.54 -47.49 10.59
C ASP A 326 20.75 -47.08 9.73
N GLY A 327 21.63 -46.25 10.28
CA GLY A 327 22.83 -45.79 9.57
C GLY A 327 23.80 -46.89 9.13
N ASN A 328 23.66 -48.12 9.66
CA ASN A 328 24.45 -49.30 9.32
C ASN A 328 23.77 -50.21 8.26
N GLY A 329 22.58 -49.86 7.77
CA GLY A 329 21.83 -50.69 6.83
C GLY A 329 21.09 -51.87 7.48
N THR A 330 20.68 -51.73 8.74
CA THR A 330 19.81 -52.67 9.45
C THR A 330 18.37 -52.15 9.44
N ILE A 331 17.38 -52.96 9.03
CA ILE A 331 15.97 -52.55 9.10
C ILE A 331 15.60 -52.30 10.57
N GLN A 332 15.02 -51.13 10.84
CA GLN A 332 14.40 -50.82 12.13
C GLN A 332 12.95 -51.31 12.14
N ASP A 333 12.13 -50.87 11.18
CA ASP A 333 10.71 -51.21 11.07
C ASP A 333 10.17 -51.02 9.63
N LEU A 334 8.95 -51.52 9.36
CA LEU A 334 8.23 -51.48 8.09
C LEU A 334 6.73 -51.20 8.33
N SER A 335 6.21 -50.15 7.71
CA SER A 335 4.79 -49.82 7.62
C SER A 335 4.29 -50.09 6.20
N VAL A 336 3.01 -50.44 6.07
CA VAL A 336 2.36 -50.77 4.78
C VAL A 336 0.95 -50.17 4.81
N MET A 337 0.58 -49.47 3.73
CA MET A 337 -0.80 -49.05 3.47
C MET A 337 -1.51 -50.15 2.69
N TYR A 338 -2.68 -50.59 3.16
CA TYR A 338 -3.36 -51.76 2.61
C TYR A 338 -4.47 -51.40 1.62
N GLY A 339 -4.43 -52.04 0.45
CA GLY A 339 -5.38 -51.86 -0.64
C GLY A 339 -6.08 -53.14 -1.12
N ASN A 340 -6.71 -53.04 -2.29
CA ASN A 340 -7.22 -54.15 -3.09
C ASN A 340 -7.04 -53.99 -4.62
N ALA A 341 -6.38 -52.91 -5.06
CA ALA A 341 -5.92 -52.63 -6.41
C ALA A 341 -4.49 -52.05 -6.34
N ALA A 342 -4.02 -51.35 -7.39
CA ALA A 342 -2.72 -50.70 -7.38
C ALA A 342 -2.78 -49.34 -6.65
N ASP A 343 -1.92 -49.14 -5.65
CA ASP A 343 -1.84 -47.87 -4.91
C ASP A 343 -0.39 -47.38 -4.85
N PHE A 344 -0.16 -46.18 -5.39
CA PHE A 344 1.17 -45.62 -5.63
C PHE A 344 1.47 -44.48 -4.68
N VAL A 345 2.70 -44.43 -4.16
CA VAL A 345 3.33 -43.24 -3.57
C VAL A 345 4.35 -42.71 -4.56
N GLN A 346 4.28 -41.41 -4.85
CA GLN A 346 5.16 -40.74 -5.83
C GLN A 346 6.05 -39.71 -5.13
N ALA A 347 5.52 -38.99 -4.14
CA ALA A 347 6.28 -38.04 -3.33
C ALA A 347 6.39 -38.48 -1.86
N MET A 348 7.57 -38.31 -1.28
CA MET A 348 7.80 -38.27 0.16
C MET A 348 8.78 -37.13 0.50
N VAL A 349 8.42 -36.32 1.49
CA VAL A 349 9.23 -35.16 1.93
C VAL A 349 9.18 -35.04 3.46
N ALA A 350 10.25 -34.52 4.06
CA ALA A 350 10.29 -34.25 5.49
C ALA A 350 9.34 -33.10 5.85
N ILE A 351 8.60 -33.26 6.96
CA ILE A 351 7.88 -32.17 7.64
C ILE A 351 8.75 -31.66 8.79
N ASP A 352 9.35 -32.59 9.55
CA ASP A 352 10.28 -32.31 10.65
C ASP A 352 11.13 -33.56 10.97
N ASP A 353 12.00 -33.45 11.98
CA ASP A 353 12.88 -34.52 12.48
C ASP A 353 12.24 -35.88 12.77
N GLY A 354 10.90 -35.94 12.92
CA GLY A 354 10.14 -37.15 13.25
C GLY A 354 9.01 -37.51 12.29
N ARG A 355 8.71 -36.67 11.28
CA ARG A 355 7.53 -36.81 10.42
C ARG A 355 7.82 -36.58 8.95
N VAL A 356 7.20 -37.38 8.10
CA VAL A 356 7.19 -37.23 6.64
C VAL A 356 5.77 -37.08 6.11
N LEU A 357 5.63 -36.24 5.08
CA LEU A 357 4.47 -36.18 4.20
C LEU A 357 4.70 -37.21 3.09
N LEU A 358 3.67 -37.98 2.74
CA LEU A 358 3.64 -38.85 1.57
C LEU A 358 2.47 -38.45 0.68
N ALA A 359 2.63 -38.54 -0.64
CA ALA A 359 1.54 -38.31 -1.60
C ALA A 359 1.66 -39.20 -2.85
N GLY A 360 0.53 -39.43 -3.50
CA GLY A 360 0.45 -40.25 -4.71
C GLY A 360 -0.98 -40.42 -5.22
N ASN A 361 -1.32 -41.62 -5.70
CA ASN A 361 -2.66 -41.94 -6.21
C ASN A 361 -3.08 -43.39 -5.88
N HIS A 362 -4.38 -43.66 -5.81
CA HIS A 362 -4.90 -44.97 -5.42
C HIS A 362 -6.07 -45.44 -6.29
N TYR A 363 -6.02 -46.70 -6.71
CA TYR A 363 -7.12 -47.39 -7.41
C TYR A 363 -7.94 -48.27 -6.46
N SER A 364 -7.49 -48.47 -5.22
CA SER A 364 -8.17 -49.33 -4.25
C SER A 364 -9.51 -48.77 -3.79
N SER A 365 -10.55 -49.62 -3.79
CA SER A 365 -11.90 -49.23 -3.32
C SER A 365 -11.95 -48.82 -1.85
N THR A 366 -10.89 -49.14 -1.10
CA THR A 366 -10.61 -48.62 0.25
C THR A 366 -9.08 -48.72 0.46
N LEU A 367 -8.40 -47.58 0.58
CA LEU A 367 -6.99 -47.53 0.98
C LEU A 367 -6.94 -47.31 2.50
N THR A 368 -6.05 -48.02 3.20
CA THR A 368 -5.98 -48.01 4.68
C THR A 368 -4.56 -47.73 5.18
N ALA A 369 -4.39 -46.66 5.96
CA ALA A 369 -3.11 -46.31 6.60
C ALA A 369 -3.29 -46.28 8.13
N GLY A 370 -2.81 -47.32 8.83
CA GLY A 370 -3.02 -47.47 10.27
C GLY A 370 -4.50 -47.61 10.64
N ASP A 371 -5.00 -46.72 11.50
CA ASP A 371 -6.43 -46.63 11.86
C ASP A 371 -7.25 -45.76 10.89
N PHE A 372 -6.62 -45.11 9.89
CA PHE A 372 -7.30 -44.28 8.89
C PHE A 372 -7.70 -45.08 7.65
N SER A 373 -8.80 -44.70 7.01
CA SER A 373 -9.24 -45.29 5.74
C SER A 373 -9.93 -44.26 4.85
N VAL A 374 -9.63 -44.32 3.56
CA VAL A 374 -10.19 -43.47 2.51
C VAL A 374 -10.89 -44.31 1.44
N PHE A 375 -11.73 -43.70 0.60
CA PHE A 375 -12.69 -44.42 -0.23
C PHE A 375 -12.72 -43.85 -1.65
N ASN A 376 -12.17 -44.62 -2.58
CA ASN A 376 -12.10 -44.26 -3.99
C ASN A 376 -13.49 -43.91 -4.56
N SER A 377 -13.53 -42.77 -5.25
CA SER A 377 -14.73 -42.08 -5.72
C SER A 377 -15.00 -42.35 -7.21
N GLY A 378 -13.96 -42.62 -8.00
CA GLY A 378 -14.10 -43.15 -9.37
C GLY A 378 -12.82 -43.79 -9.92
N GLY A 379 -12.22 -43.22 -10.96
CA GLY A 379 -11.14 -43.88 -11.72
C GLY A 379 -9.85 -44.07 -10.92
N SER A 380 -9.22 -42.98 -10.47
CA SER A 380 -8.06 -42.94 -9.57
C SER A 380 -8.20 -41.73 -8.66
N ASP A 381 -7.93 -41.88 -7.37
CA ASP A 381 -7.98 -40.77 -6.42
C ASP A 381 -6.56 -40.35 -5.99
N ALA A 382 -6.30 -39.04 -6.03
CA ALA A 382 -5.07 -38.44 -5.50
C ALA A 382 -5.12 -38.45 -3.97
N TRP A 383 -4.06 -38.92 -3.31
CA TRP A 383 -4.02 -39.01 -1.85
C TRP A 383 -2.74 -38.43 -1.24
N TYR A 384 -2.83 -38.00 0.01
CA TYR A 384 -1.67 -37.66 0.84
C TYR A 384 -1.87 -38.13 2.29
N ALA A 385 -0.76 -38.35 3.01
CA ALA A 385 -0.74 -38.84 4.37
C ALA A 385 0.42 -38.25 5.17
N VAL A 386 0.24 -38.06 6.48
CA VAL A 386 1.32 -37.71 7.41
C VAL A 386 1.70 -38.96 8.20
N PHE A 387 2.99 -39.32 8.19
CA PHE A 387 3.52 -40.46 8.93
C PHE A 387 4.59 -40.05 9.94
N ASN A 388 4.39 -40.41 11.19
CA ASN A 388 5.32 -40.17 12.28
C ASN A 388 6.28 -41.35 12.43
N HIS A 389 7.47 -41.24 11.84
CA HIS A 389 8.49 -42.30 11.89
C HIS A 389 9.22 -42.38 13.24
N THR A 390 8.80 -41.62 14.25
CA THR A 390 9.31 -41.69 15.63
C THR A 390 8.37 -42.45 16.57
N SER A 391 7.05 -42.36 16.38
CA SER A 391 6.07 -43.25 17.05
C SER A 391 5.78 -44.53 16.25
N TRP A 392 5.99 -44.47 14.92
CA TRP A 392 5.61 -45.47 13.92
C TRP A 392 4.10 -45.56 13.64
N ASP A 393 3.40 -44.43 13.73
CA ASP A 393 1.96 -44.28 13.46
C ASP A 393 1.70 -43.25 12.34
N TYR A 394 0.53 -43.34 11.69
CA TYR A 394 0.03 -42.26 10.83
C TYR A 394 -0.69 -41.19 11.66
N GLU A 395 -0.57 -39.93 11.28
CA GLU A 395 -1.29 -38.80 11.91
C GLU A 395 -2.53 -38.38 11.11
N GLY A 396 -2.59 -38.71 9.81
CA GLY A 396 -3.77 -38.51 8.95
C GLY A 396 -3.57 -39.08 7.54
N LEU A 397 -4.69 -39.22 6.82
CA LEU A 397 -4.78 -39.70 5.44
C LEU A 397 -5.98 -39.01 4.77
N TRP A 398 -5.76 -38.46 3.57
CA TRP A 398 -6.74 -37.70 2.79
C TRP A 398 -6.68 -38.09 1.32
N ASP A 399 -7.81 -37.99 0.63
CA ASP A 399 -8.02 -38.38 -0.76
C ASP A 399 -8.99 -37.43 -1.47
N SER A 400 -8.94 -37.41 -2.81
CA SER A 400 -9.93 -36.73 -3.64
C SER A 400 -11.34 -37.36 -3.51
N LYS A 401 -12.33 -36.68 -4.09
CA LYS A 401 -13.76 -37.01 -3.97
C LYS A 401 -14.49 -37.06 -5.32
N THR A 402 -13.73 -37.28 -6.38
CA THR A 402 -14.15 -37.07 -7.78
C THR A 402 -14.04 -38.36 -8.57
N ASP A 403 -14.77 -38.48 -9.70
CA ASP A 403 -14.84 -39.74 -10.44
C ASP A 403 -13.83 -39.87 -11.59
N GLY A 404 -12.87 -38.93 -11.67
CA GLY A 404 -11.83 -38.83 -12.68
C GLY A 404 -10.64 -39.77 -12.46
N ASN A 405 -9.47 -39.31 -12.90
CA ASN A 405 -8.19 -39.98 -12.71
C ASN A 405 -7.20 -38.94 -12.17
N GLU A 406 -7.21 -38.79 -10.85
CA GLU A 406 -6.43 -37.80 -10.13
C GLU A 406 -5.17 -38.45 -9.53
N ALA A 407 -4.07 -37.70 -9.49
CA ALA A 407 -2.81 -38.11 -8.85
C ALA A 407 -2.02 -36.92 -8.28
N PHE A 408 -1.26 -37.15 -7.19
CA PHE A 408 -0.13 -36.29 -6.81
C PHE A 408 1.18 -36.89 -7.32
N HIS A 409 2.09 -36.03 -7.78
CA HIS A 409 3.38 -36.39 -8.39
C HIS A 409 4.58 -35.87 -7.59
N SER A 410 4.50 -34.64 -7.05
CA SER A 410 5.54 -34.08 -6.18
C SER A 410 4.95 -33.32 -5.00
N ALA A 411 5.76 -33.12 -3.96
CA ALA A 411 5.35 -32.46 -2.72
C ALA A 411 6.53 -31.74 -2.05
N VAL A 412 6.27 -30.57 -1.48
CA VAL A 412 7.21 -29.84 -0.61
C VAL A 412 6.50 -29.30 0.63
N VAL A 413 7.26 -28.94 1.65
CA VAL A 413 6.76 -28.31 2.88
C VAL A 413 7.42 -26.94 3.00
N THR A 414 6.64 -25.89 3.26
CA THR A 414 7.15 -24.52 3.41
C THR A 414 7.82 -24.33 4.78
N PRO A 415 8.66 -23.29 4.98
CA PRO A 415 9.26 -23.00 6.29
C PRO A 415 8.25 -22.83 7.44
N GLU A 416 7.04 -22.36 7.13
CA GLU A 416 5.91 -22.21 8.09
C GLU A 416 5.17 -23.52 8.36
N GLY A 417 5.48 -24.61 7.64
CA GLY A 417 4.86 -25.93 7.79
C GLY A 417 3.60 -26.16 6.95
N HIS A 418 3.35 -25.35 5.91
CA HIS A 418 2.29 -25.64 4.94
C HIS A 418 2.70 -26.75 3.99
N PHE A 419 1.76 -27.60 3.56
CA PHE A 419 2.01 -28.66 2.59
C PHE A 419 1.66 -28.16 1.19
N VAL A 420 2.63 -28.12 0.28
CA VAL A 420 2.41 -27.78 -1.13
C VAL A 420 2.48 -29.06 -1.95
N LEU A 421 1.36 -29.38 -2.60
CA LEU A 421 1.11 -30.66 -3.25
C LEU A 421 0.83 -30.42 -4.73
N GLY A 422 1.69 -31.00 -5.57
CA GLY A 422 1.66 -30.86 -7.02
C GLY A 422 1.16 -32.12 -7.69
N GLY A 423 0.16 -31.99 -8.56
CA GLY A 423 -0.58 -33.14 -9.10
C GLY A 423 -1.21 -32.88 -10.46
N THR A 424 -2.09 -33.81 -10.85
CA THR A 424 -2.79 -33.81 -12.14
C THR A 424 -4.19 -34.37 -11.98
N GLN A 425 -5.15 -33.76 -12.67
CA GLN A 425 -6.53 -34.24 -12.80
C GLN A 425 -6.81 -34.77 -14.21
N CYS A 426 -7.88 -35.55 -14.36
CA CYS A 426 -8.38 -36.04 -15.67
C CYS A 426 -7.44 -37.00 -16.42
N TRP A 427 -6.41 -37.59 -15.79
CA TRP A 427 -5.33 -38.33 -16.47
C TRP A 427 -5.87 -39.43 -17.39
N GLY A 428 -5.77 -39.23 -18.71
CA GLY A 428 -6.24 -40.18 -19.73
C GLY A 428 -7.76 -40.31 -19.90
N ASN A 429 -8.56 -39.40 -19.31
CA ASN A 429 -10.01 -39.30 -19.47
C ASN A 429 -10.40 -38.12 -20.39
N GLU A 430 -9.72 -37.99 -21.54
CA GLU A 430 -9.91 -36.90 -22.50
C GLU A 430 -11.38 -36.61 -22.86
N GLY A 431 -11.73 -35.32 -22.91
CA GLY A 431 -13.05 -34.83 -23.30
C GLY A 431 -14.17 -35.05 -22.29
N VAL A 432 -13.84 -35.22 -21.00
CA VAL A 432 -14.81 -35.35 -19.89
C VAL A 432 -14.58 -34.23 -18.86
N ASP A 433 -15.69 -33.67 -18.37
CA ASP A 433 -15.73 -32.73 -17.25
C ASP A 433 -15.38 -33.48 -15.94
N CYS A 434 -14.12 -33.39 -15.52
CA CYS A 434 -13.56 -34.05 -14.36
C CYS A 434 -12.91 -33.01 -13.42
N PRO A 435 -13.71 -32.31 -12.57
CA PRO A 435 -13.15 -31.53 -11.47
C PRO A 435 -12.34 -32.41 -10.51
N VAL A 436 -11.46 -31.79 -9.72
CA VAL A 436 -10.85 -32.40 -8.51
C VAL A 436 -11.42 -31.71 -7.27
N MET A 437 -11.73 -32.48 -6.22
CA MET A 437 -12.29 -31.95 -4.98
C MET A 437 -11.74 -32.65 -3.75
N PHE A 438 -11.39 -31.88 -2.72
CA PHE A 438 -10.94 -32.35 -1.41
C PHE A 438 -11.86 -31.82 -0.29
N GLU A 439 -12.01 -32.61 0.78
CA GLU A 439 -12.74 -32.23 1.99
C GLU A 439 -11.77 -31.70 3.07
N THR A 440 -12.03 -30.48 3.56
CA THR A 440 -11.27 -29.83 4.65
C THR A 440 -11.62 -30.43 6.02
N SER A 441 -10.82 -30.10 7.05
CA SER A 441 -11.00 -30.64 8.40
C SER A 441 -12.34 -30.31 9.08
N ASP A 442 -13.01 -29.23 8.65
CA ASP A 442 -14.34 -28.81 9.11
C ASP A 442 -15.50 -29.29 8.22
N GLY A 443 -15.18 -29.93 7.08
CA GLY A 443 -16.15 -30.49 6.14
C GLY A 443 -16.63 -29.51 5.05
N MET A 444 -15.88 -28.45 4.75
CA MET A 444 -16.03 -27.73 3.48
C MET A 444 -15.43 -28.55 2.33
N GLN A 445 -15.96 -28.35 1.13
CA GLN A 445 -15.50 -29.02 -0.10
C GLN A 445 -14.81 -27.98 -0.98
N MET A 446 -13.52 -28.17 -1.23
CA MET A 446 -12.71 -27.29 -2.08
C MET A 446 -12.51 -27.96 -3.43
N THR A 447 -13.16 -27.40 -4.45
CA THR A 447 -13.17 -27.94 -5.82
C THR A 447 -12.34 -27.06 -6.76
N ARG A 448 -11.58 -27.68 -7.66
CA ARG A 448 -11.04 -27.06 -8.88
C ARG A 448 -11.75 -27.69 -10.08
N GLU A 449 -12.44 -26.88 -10.86
CA GLU A 449 -13.11 -27.33 -12.10
C GLU A 449 -12.07 -27.57 -13.22
N SER A 450 -12.39 -28.41 -14.20
CA SER A 450 -11.54 -28.58 -15.40
C SER A 450 -11.96 -27.61 -16.51
N ASN A 451 -10.99 -27.06 -17.23
CA ASN A 451 -11.21 -26.10 -18.33
C ASN A 451 -10.93 -26.68 -19.73
N THR A 452 -10.23 -27.82 -19.82
CA THR A 452 -9.68 -28.39 -21.06
C THR A 452 -10.37 -29.69 -21.51
N GLU A 453 -9.99 -30.23 -22.67
CA GLU A 453 -10.32 -31.61 -23.08
C GLU A 453 -9.22 -32.63 -22.68
N GLY A 454 -8.18 -32.22 -21.94
CA GLY A 454 -6.99 -33.02 -21.62
C GLY A 454 -6.80 -33.30 -20.12
N GLY A 455 -5.58 -33.67 -19.74
CA GLY A 455 -5.16 -33.71 -18.33
C GLY A 455 -4.53 -32.38 -17.91
N GLU A 456 -4.86 -31.90 -16.70
CA GLU A 456 -4.41 -30.59 -16.20
C GLU A 456 -3.53 -30.72 -14.95
N GLY A 457 -2.33 -30.15 -15.00
CA GLY A 457 -1.42 -30.05 -13.86
C GLY A 457 -1.84 -28.94 -12.91
N PHE A 458 -1.81 -29.19 -11.60
CA PHE A 458 -2.28 -28.25 -10.57
C PHE A 458 -1.38 -28.17 -9.34
N LEU A 459 -1.51 -27.06 -8.61
CA LEU A 459 -0.89 -26.78 -7.32
C LEU A 459 -1.95 -26.55 -6.25
N MET A 460 -1.86 -27.31 -5.16
CA MET A 460 -2.70 -27.21 -3.98
C MET A 460 -1.83 -26.90 -2.75
N ILE A 461 -2.24 -25.95 -1.91
CA ILE A 461 -1.66 -25.74 -0.59
C ILE A 461 -2.65 -26.21 0.48
N HIS A 462 -2.18 -27.00 1.45
CA HIS A 462 -2.93 -27.41 2.63
C HIS A 462 -2.25 -26.85 3.88
N ASN A 463 -2.98 -26.08 4.70
CA ASN A 463 -2.43 -25.54 5.92
C ASN A 463 -2.35 -26.63 7.02
N GLY A 464 -1.13 -27.01 7.41
CA GLY A 464 -0.87 -28.09 8.36
C GLY A 464 -1.45 -27.92 9.78
N GLU A 465 -1.67 -26.67 10.24
CA GLU A 465 -2.30 -26.41 11.55
C GLU A 465 -3.81 -26.16 11.47
N TRP A 466 -4.28 -25.51 10.40
CA TRP A 466 -5.65 -24.99 10.31
C TRP A 466 -6.57 -25.85 9.43
N GLY A 467 -6.01 -26.77 8.63
CA GLY A 467 -6.76 -27.74 7.82
C GLY A 467 -7.62 -27.13 6.72
N SER A 468 -7.28 -25.91 6.27
CA SER A 468 -7.78 -25.29 5.04
C SER A 468 -7.01 -25.82 3.83
N ILE A 469 -7.66 -25.77 2.67
CA ILE A 469 -7.10 -26.17 1.37
C ILE A 469 -7.38 -25.02 0.40
N ASP A 470 -6.34 -24.56 -0.29
CA ASP A 470 -6.44 -23.48 -1.27
C ASP A 470 -5.73 -23.88 -2.57
N TRP A 471 -6.27 -23.42 -3.70
CA TRP A 471 -5.72 -23.66 -5.04
C TRP A 471 -4.82 -22.50 -5.43
N MET A 472 -3.55 -22.78 -5.73
CA MET A 472 -2.56 -21.76 -6.04
C MET A 472 -2.63 -21.39 -7.53
N ARG A 473 -2.36 -22.36 -8.40
CA ARG A 473 -2.47 -22.28 -9.87
C ARG A 473 -2.75 -23.67 -10.46
N GLY A 474 -3.09 -23.70 -11.73
CA GLY A 474 -2.91 -24.88 -12.58
C GLY A 474 -2.66 -24.43 -14.02
N ILE A 475 -2.11 -25.33 -14.84
CA ILE A 475 -1.84 -25.07 -16.25
C ILE A 475 -3.07 -25.37 -17.08
N ILE A 476 -3.33 -24.52 -18.07
CA ILE A 476 -4.35 -24.74 -19.11
C ILE A 476 -3.61 -24.93 -20.43
N ASP A 477 -3.78 -26.07 -21.10
CA ASP A 477 -3.37 -26.26 -22.49
C ASP A 477 -4.59 -26.48 -23.41
N ASN A 478 -4.41 -26.27 -24.71
CA ASN A 478 -5.46 -26.44 -25.72
C ASN A 478 -5.20 -27.59 -26.71
N GLY A 479 -4.29 -28.50 -26.36
CA GLY A 479 -3.89 -29.64 -27.17
C GLY A 479 -4.69 -30.90 -26.88
N ALA A 480 -4.29 -31.99 -27.56
CA ALA A 480 -4.65 -33.36 -27.18
C ALA A 480 -3.54 -33.96 -26.30
N GLY A 481 -3.08 -33.18 -25.32
CA GLY A 481 -1.98 -33.52 -24.42
C GLY A 481 -2.46 -33.86 -23.01
N VAL A 482 -1.51 -34.31 -22.19
CA VAL A 482 -1.66 -34.34 -20.74
C VAL A 482 -0.59 -33.40 -20.18
N SER A 483 -1.01 -32.22 -19.73
CA SER A 483 -0.17 -31.38 -18.88
C SER A 483 -0.23 -31.93 -17.46
N TYR A 484 0.92 -32.15 -16.83
CA TYR A 484 1.02 -32.66 -15.47
C TYR A 484 2.11 -31.91 -14.71
N LEU A 485 2.08 -31.93 -13.37
CA LEU A 485 3.22 -31.43 -12.60
C LEU A 485 4.34 -32.48 -12.57
N GLY A 486 5.54 -32.12 -13.02
CA GLY A 486 6.73 -32.98 -13.01
C GLY A 486 7.35 -33.05 -11.62
N ASP A 487 7.89 -31.92 -11.13
CA ASP A 487 8.52 -31.80 -9.83
C ASP A 487 8.19 -30.46 -9.11
N LEU A 488 8.46 -30.42 -7.81
CA LEU A 488 8.38 -29.25 -6.93
C LEU A 488 9.70 -28.99 -6.20
N ALA A 489 10.06 -27.71 -6.08
CA ALA A 489 11.13 -27.22 -5.20
C ALA A 489 10.63 -26.09 -4.29
N ILE A 490 11.29 -25.94 -3.14
CA ILE A 490 11.02 -24.91 -2.11
C ILE A 490 12.37 -24.27 -1.71
N SER A 491 12.41 -22.95 -1.55
CA SER A 491 13.59 -22.21 -1.06
C SER A 491 13.56 -22.07 0.47
N ALA A 492 14.67 -21.64 1.07
CA ALA A 492 14.72 -21.34 2.50
C ALA A 492 13.84 -20.14 2.93
N ALA A 493 13.50 -19.26 1.98
CA ALA A 493 12.57 -18.13 2.14
C ALA A 493 11.11 -18.49 1.77
N GLY A 494 10.83 -19.75 1.41
CA GLY A 494 9.49 -20.20 1.05
C GLY A 494 9.11 -20.04 -0.42
N ASN A 495 10.00 -19.52 -1.28
CA ASN A 495 9.77 -19.42 -2.73
C ASN A 495 9.58 -20.82 -3.34
N ILE A 496 8.57 -20.98 -4.20
CA ILE A 496 8.13 -22.27 -4.75
C ILE A 496 8.41 -22.30 -6.25
N ALA A 497 8.96 -23.41 -6.74
CA ALA A 497 9.07 -23.68 -8.17
C ALA A 497 8.36 -24.98 -8.55
N ALA A 498 7.58 -24.93 -9.62
CA ALA A 498 6.85 -26.05 -10.21
C ALA A 498 7.17 -26.15 -11.71
N ASN A 499 7.27 -27.35 -12.26
CA ASN A 499 7.40 -27.54 -13.70
C ASN A 499 6.29 -28.41 -14.28
N PHE A 500 5.91 -28.10 -15.52
CA PHE A 500 4.82 -28.74 -16.23
C PHE A 500 5.25 -29.05 -17.67
N PRO A 501 5.39 -30.32 -18.06
CA PRO A 501 5.45 -30.70 -19.47
C PRO A 501 4.16 -30.26 -20.16
N VAL A 502 4.27 -29.54 -21.28
CA VAL A 502 3.13 -28.93 -21.99
C VAL A 502 3.16 -29.31 -23.46
N CYS A 503 1.99 -29.52 -24.06
CA CYS A 503 1.86 -29.93 -25.46
C CYS A 503 2.70 -31.20 -25.80
N VAL A 504 2.69 -32.20 -24.92
CA VAL A 504 3.46 -33.45 -25.11
C VAL A 504 2.68 -34.43 -25.98
N THR A 505 2.87 -34.39 -27.31
CA THR A 505 2.23 -35.33 -28.26
C THR A 505 3.10 -35.63 -29.49
N ASP A 506 2.74 -36.69 -30.22
CA ASP A 506 3.34 -37.07 -31.51
C ASP A 506 3.11 -36.03 -32.66
N ASN A 507 2.30 -34.97 -32.49
CA ASN A 507 1.79 -34.20 -33.66
C ASN A 507 1.28 -32.76 -33.37
N ASN A 508 2.09 -31.92 -32.71
CA ASN A 508 1.70 -30.63 -32.07
C ASN A 508 1.33 -29.42 -32.97
N THR A 509 0.75 -29.58 -34.16
CA THR A 509 0.48 -28.42 -35.04
C THR A 509 -0.61 -27.47 -34.49
N GLY A 510 -0.21 -26.48 -33.69
CA GLY A 510 -1.06 -25.39 -33.20
C GLY A 510 -1.40 -25.40 -31.70
N CYS A 511 -0.68 -26.19 -30.88
CA CYS A 511 -0.88 -26.22 -29.43
C CYS A 511 -0.37 -24.92 -28.75
N GLY A 512 -0.85 -24.65 -27.55
CA GLY A 512 -0.44 -23.57 -26.68
C GLY A 512 -0.81 -23.87 -25.22
N ALA A 513 -0.12 -23.19 -24.30
CA ALA A 513 -0.26 -23.35 -22.86
C ALA A 513 -0.38 -21.98 -22.18
N ALA A 514 -1.01 -21.94 -21.00
CA ALA A 514 -1.20 -20.72 -20.23
C ALA A 514 -1.04 -20.95 -18.72
N VAL A 515 -0.49 -19.94 -18.03
CA VAL A 515 -0.39 -19.85 -16.57
C VAL A 515 -0.69 -18.41 -16.14
N GLY A 516 -1.66 -18.22 -15.25
CA GLY A 516 -2.09 -16.87 -14.84
C GLY A 516 -2.52 -16.01 -16.05
N THR A 517 -1.74 -14.96 -16.34
CA THR A 517 -1.90 -14.09 -17.52
C THR A 517 -1.01 -14.45 -18.71
N ASP A 518 0.00 -15.32 -18.52
CA ASP A 518 0.95 -15.69 -19.56
C ASP A 518 0.33 -16.72 -20.50
N VAL A 519 0.48 -16.50 -21.82
CA VAL A 519 -0.07 -17.35 -22.86
C VAL A 519 0.96 -17.59 -23.95
N TYR A 520 1.36 -18.85 -24.10
CA TYR A 520 2.29 -19.34 -25.11
C TYR A 520 1.53 -19.99 -26.27
N SER A 521 2.01 -19.83 -27.50
CA SER A 521 1.30 -20.33 -28.70
C SER A 521 2.26 -20.83 -29.78
N GLY A 522 1.90 -21.96 -30.40
CA GLY A 522 2.82 -22.70 -31.26
C GLY A 522 3.83 -23.53 -30.47
N VAL A 523 3.45 -23.96 -29.27
CA VAL A 523 4.28 -24.74 -28.34
C VAL A 523 4.31 -26.20 -28.79
N GLU A 524 5.50 -26.80 -28.85
CA GLU A 524 5.68 -28.17 -29.30
C GLU A 524 6.59 -28.92 -28.29
N ASN A 525 6.07 -29.93 -27.57
CA ASN A 525 6.87 -30.83 -26.69
C ASN A 525 7.76 -30.13 -25.63
N ALA A 526 7.35 -28.95 -25.18
CA ALA A 526 8.09 -28.11 -24.25
C ALA A 526 7.88 -28.48 -22.76
N THR A 527 8.66 -27.84 -21.89
CA THR A 527 8.38 -27.79 -20.45
C THR A 527 8.30 -26.35 -19.97
N LEU A 528 7.21 -26.01 -19.28
CA LEU A 528 7.04 -24.72 -18.61
C LEU A 528 7.49 -24.82 -17.15
N VAL A 529 8.45 -23.99 -16.75
CA VAL A 529 8.79 -23.75 -15.34
C VAL A 529 8.02 -22.52 -14.86
N TYR A 530 7.50 -22.60 -13.64
CA TYR A 530 6.71 -21.55 -13.00
C TYR A 530 7.23 -21.34 -11.57
N GLN A 531 7.54 -20.10 -11.25
CA GLN A 531 8.10 -19.67 -9.97
C GLN A 531 7.10 -18.75 -9.25
N ILE A 532 6.94 -18.99 -7.96
CA ILE A 532 6.19 -18.16 -7.02
C ILE A 532 7.21 -17.66 -6.00
N THR A 533 7.44 -16.36 -5.99
CA THR A 533 8.46 -15.68 -5.20
C THR A 533 7.74 -14.82 -4.17
N PHE A 534 7.95 -15.08 -2.89
CA PHE A 534 7.35 -14.32 -1.78
C PHE A 534 8.26 -13.20 -1.28
N ASP A 535 9.57 -13.38 -1.50
CA ASP A 535 10.68 -12.50 -1.14
C ASP A 535 11.65 -12.59 -2.34
N ALA A 536 11.79 -11.49 -3.08
CA ALA A 536 12.40 -11.46 -4.41
C ALA A 536 13.92 -11.21 -4.41
N ASP A 537 14.46 -10.50 -3.44
CA ASP A 537 15.90 -10.19 -3.34
C ASP A 537 16.59 -10.77 -2.09
N ALA A 538 15.82 -11.50 -1.27
CA ALA A 538 16.21 -12.25 -0.08
C ALA A 538 16.57 -11.39 1.14
N ASP A 539 16.00 -10.19 1.25
CA ASP A 539 16.19 -9.31 2.42
C ASP A 539 15.37 -9.75 3.66
N GLY A 540 14.28 -10.50 3.47
CA GLY A 540 13.40 -11.01 4.53
C GLY A 540 12.09 -10.23 4.77
N VAL A 541 11.84 -9.16 4.01
CA VAL A 541 10.49 -8.60 3.79
C VAL A 541 9.81 -9.40 2.67
N TYR A 542 8.47 -9.42 2.62
CA TYR A 542 7.75 -10.07 1.53
C TYR A 542 7.35 -9.05 0.45
N ASP A 543 7.32 -9.47 -0.82
CA ASP A 543 6.97 -8.69 -2.02
C ASP A 543 5.71 -7.79 -1.92
N ALA A 544 4.78 -8.05 -1.01
CA ALA A 544 3.57 -7.23 -0.82
C ALA A 544 3.62 -6.29 0.39
N PHE A 545 4.77 -6.21 1.03
CA PHE A 545 5.15 -5.22 2.05
C PHE A 545 6.41 -4.44 1.64
N ASP A 546 7.25 -5.01 0.76
CA ASP A 546 8.38 -4.37 0.07
C ASP A 546 7.93 -3.19 -0.84
N GLN A 547 8.38 -1.97 -0.56
CA GLN A 547 8.14 -0.79 -1.43
C GLN A 547 9.22 -0.58 -2.51
N CYS A 548 10.37 -1.23 -2.39
CA CYS A 548 11.55 -1.08 -3.25
C CYS A 548 11.66 -2.10 -4.40
N LEU A 549 10.69 -3.00 -4.59
CA LEU A 549 10.58 -3.99 -5.68
C LEU A 549 10.88 -3.53 -7.13
N GLU A 550 10.78 -2.24 -7.48
CA GLU A 550 11.21 -1.78 -8.83
C GLU A 550 12.75 -1.71 -8.97
N THR A 551 13.49 -1.59 -7.86
CA THR A 551 14.96 -1.55 -7.79
C THR A 551 15.50 -2.29 -6.54
N PRO A 552 15.31 -3.61 -6.44
CA PRO A 552 15.86 -4.43 -5.36
C PRO A 552 17.40 -4.48 -5.35
N GLU A 553 18.01 -4.66 -4.17
CA GLU A 553 19.46 -4.78 -3.98
C GLU A 553 19.76 -6.13 -3.31
N ILE A 554 20.23 -7.09 -4.09
CA ILE A 554 20.31 -8.49 -3.63
C ILE A 554 21.46 -8.68 -2.62
N GLY A 555 21.13 -9.20 -1.43
CA GLY A 555 22.11 -9.78 -0.50
C GLY A 555 22.51 -8.94 0.72
N TRP A 556 21.67 -7.98 1.12
CA TRP A 556 21.56 -7.54 2.52
C TRP A 556 20.41 -8.30 3.21
N VAL A 557 19.93 -7.81 4.37
CA VAL A 557 18.79 -8.35 5.12
C VAL A 557 18.16 -7.19 5.90
N SER A 558 16.83 -7.03 5.83
CA SER A 558 16.05 -6.05 6.59
C SER A 558 16.30 -6.11 8.11
N GLY A 559 16.15 -4.97 8.76
CA GLY A 559 16.01 -4.88 10.21
C GLY A 559 16.54 -3.57 10.81
N PRO A 560 16.24 -3.31 12.11
CA PRO A 560 16.08 -1.96 12.69
C PRO A 560 17.36 -1.09 12.89
N SER A 561 18.18 -1.01 11.86
CA SER A 561 19.41 -0.20 11.74
C SER A 561 19.96 -0.18 10.29
N THR A 562 19.15 -0.62 9.33
CA THR A 562 19.41 -0.79 7.89
C THR A 562 18.13 -0.72 7.03
N ASP A 563 16.99 -0.70 7.72
CA ASP A 563 15.59 -0.60 7.33
C ASP A 563 14.92 -0.23 8.67
N LEU A 564 14.46 1.01 8.82
CA LEU A 564 14.03 1.58 10.10
C LEU A 564 12.51 1.60 10.27
N ASP A 565 11.73 1.87 9.21
CA ASP A 565 10.27 1.81 9.25
C ASP A 565 9.73 0.36 9.12
N GLY A 566 10.45 -0.51 8.40
CA GLY A 566 10.13 -1.93 8.16
C GLY A 566 9.56 -2.26 6.77
N ASP A 567 9.74 -1.41 5.76
CA ASP A 567 9.11 -1.53 4.44
C ASP A 567 9.95 -2.24 3.35
N GLY A 568 11.14 -2.75 3.65
CA GLY A 568 12.02 -3.44 2.68
C GLY A 568 12.85 -2.53 1.77
N CYS A 569 12.68 -1.21 1.85
CA CYS A 569 13.70 -0.27 1.41
C CYS A 569 14.86 -0.22 2.42
N ARG A 570 15.97 0.38 1.99
CA ARG A 570 17.25 0.34 2.69
C ARG A 570 17.80 1.74 2.87
N ASP A 571 17.90 2.18 4.13
CA ASP A 571 18.20 3.56 4.58
C ASP A 571 19.29 4.26 3.72
N PHE A 572 20.35 3.52 3.40
CA PHE A 572 21.59 4.11 2.90
C PHE A 572 21.59 4.47 1.40
N ASP A 573 20.78 3.79 0.58
CA ASP A 573 20.86 3.89 -0.88
C ASP A 573 19.64 3.42 -1.70
N GLN A 574 18.55 2.96 -1.08
CA GLN A 574 17.28 2.66 -1.77
C GLN A 574 16.11 3.48 -1.25
N ASP A 575 16.05 3.69 0.07
CA ASP A 575 15.06 4.56 0.71
C ASP A 575 15.34 6.05 0.43
N ALA A 576 14.36 6.89 0.76
CA ALA A 576 14.44 8.34 0.81
C ALA A 576 13.46 8.95 1.85
N ASP A 577 12.86 8.15 2.74
CA ASP A 577 11.91 8.52 3.80
C ASP A 577 12.20 7.60 5.02
N ASP A 578 13.47 7.58 5.48
CA ASP A 578 14.13 6.57 6.36
C ASP A 578 13.28 6.01 7.53
N ASP A 579 12.31 6.76 8.06
CA ASP A 579 11.46 6.34 9.20
C ASP A 579 9.94 6.22 8.91
N GLY A 580 9.52 6.47 7.67
CA GLY A 580 8.16 6.23 7.19
C GLY A 580 7.12 7.28 7.60
N ASP A 581 7.56 8.45 8.06
CA ASP A 581 6.75 9.63 8.39
C ASP A 581 5.94 10.16 7.18
N GLY A 582 6.54 10.13 5.98
CA GLY A 582 6.02 10.75 4.77
C GLY A 582 6.77 12.02 4.35
N THR A 583 7.89 12.34 5.01
CA THR A 583 8.73 13.51 4.77
C THR A 583 10.14 13.07 4.36
N PRO A 584 10.51 13.19 3.07
CA PRO A 584 11.79 12.66 2.60
C PRO A 584 13.03 13.29 3.26
N ASP A 585 14.08 12.52 3.52
CA ASP A 585 15.29 12.94 4.26
C ASP A 585 16.08 14.11 3.63
N GLU A 586 15.85 14.45 2.36
CA GLU A 586 16.41 15.70 1.78
C GLU A 586 15.67 16.99 2.21
N SER A 587 14.51 16.82 2.83
CA SER A 587 13.63 17.86 3.41
C SER A 587 13.58 17.81 4.93
N ASP A 588 13.67 16.62 5.52
CA ASP A 588 13.45 16.37 6.93
C ASP A 588 14.58 16.90 7.85
N GLN A 589 14.24 17.26 9.10
CA GLN A 589 15.20 17.73 10.11
C GLN A 589 15.59 16.65 11.14
N PHE A 590 14.76 15.63 11.37
CA PHE A 590 15.05 14.45 12.18
C PHE A 590 14.70 13.13 11.43
N PRO A 591 15.40 12.77 10.34
CA PRO A 591 15.01 11.65 9.47
C PRO A 591 15.29 10.24 10.07
N LEU A 592 15.10 10.07 11.38
CA LEU A 592 15.27 8.83 12.15
C LEU A 592 14.36 8.81 13.41
N ASP A 593 13.34 9.67 13.50
CA ASP A 593 12.35 9.76 14.59
C ASP A 593 10.96 10.11 13.98
N PRO A 594 10.10 9.12 13.65
CA PRO A 594 8.88 9.26 12.84
C PRO A 594 7.70 9.89 13.58
N LEU A 595 8.01 10.96 14.30
CA LEU A 595 7.16 11.84 15.06
C LEU A 595 7.59 13.31 14.88
N GLU A 596 8.72 13.61 14.22
CA GLU A 596 9.36 14.93 14.19
C GLU A 596 9.97 15.25 12.80
N TRP A 597 9.25 15.98 11.93
CA TRP A 597 9.77 16.30 10.58
C TRP A 597 10.36 17.72 10.42
N ALA A 598 10.07 18.61 11.36
CA ALA A 598 10.43 20.02 11.34
C ALA A 598 11.06 20.47 12.66
N ASP A 599 11.96 21.46 12.56
CA ASP A 599 12.69 22.13 13.65
C ASP A 599 12.68 23.63 13.31
N THR A 600 11.61 24.33 13.70
CA THR A 600 11.32 25.68 13.22
C THR A 600 12.28 26.75 13.77
N ASP A 601 12.68 26.68 15.05
CA ASP A 601 13.65 27.60 15.65
C ASP A 601 15.14 27.18 15.49
N ASN A 602 15.40 25.89 15.22
CA ASN A 602 16.73 25.25 15.12
C ASN A 602 17.43 25.00 16.49
N ASP A 603 16.68 24.72 17.57
CA ASP A 603 17.17 24.19 18.86
C ASP A 603 17.63 22.72 18.75
N GLY A 604 16.87 21.90 18.02
CA GLY A 604 17.02 20.44 17.97
C GLY A 604 16.01 19.66 18.83
N VAL A 605 14.85 20.26 19.13
CA VAL A 605 13.57 19.58 19.39
C VAL A 605 12.68 19.79 18.16
N GLY A 606 11.73 18.89 17.89
CA GLY A 606 10.85 19.00 16.73
C GLY A 606 9.48 19.58 17.05
N ASP A 607 8.85 20.17 16.03
CA ASP A 607 7.60 20.93 16.10
C ASP A 607 6.37 20.10 16.59
N ASN A 608 6.47 18.78 16.78
CA ASN A 608 5.38 17.98 17.39
C ASN A 608 5.56 17.77 18.90
N ARG A 609 6.64 18.29 19.47
CA ARG A 609 7.09 17.97 20.84
C ARG A 609 7.74 19.14 21.58
N ASP A 610 8.11 20.23 20.93
CA ASP A 610 8.27 21.47 21.68
C ASP A 610 6.90 21.96 22.21
N ASP A 611 6.94 22.97 23.07
CA ASP A 611 5.78 23.70 23.55
C ASP A 611 5.87 25.20 23.14
N ASP A 612 6.82 25.61 22.27
CA ASP A 612 7.18 27.01 21.87
C ASP A 612 7.93 26.96 20.51
N ASP A 613 7.27 26.48 19.44
CA ASP A 613 7.86 26.06 18.14
C ASP A 613 8.83 27.08 17.46
N ASP A 614 8.63 28.39 17.66
CA ASP A 614 9.49 29.44 17.09
C ASP A 614 10.40 30.16 18.11
N SER A 615 10.40 29.69 19.36
CA SER A 615 11.24 30.18 20.47
C SER A 615 10.97 31.65 20.84
N ASP A 616 9.83 32.22 20.44
CA ASP A 616 9.55 33.63 20.68
C ASP A 616 9.08 33.93 22.12
N GLY A 617 8.67 32.91 22.86
CA GLY A 617 8.37 32.95 24.29
C GLY A 617 6.88 32.87 24.65
N TRP A 618 6.02 32.57 23.68
CA TRP A 618 4.63 32.16 23.89
C TRP A 618 4.51 30.71 23.44
N SER A 619 3.83 29.87 24.23
CA SER A 619 3.58 28.50 23.80
C SER A 619 2.49 28.45 22.74
N ASP A 620 2.57 27.57 21.75
CA ASP A 620 1.57 27.38 20.69
C ASP A 620 0.15 27.12 21.21
N GLN A 621 -0.02 26.46 22.37
CA GLN A 621 -1.31 26.35 23.07
C GLN A 621 -1.85 27.71 23.58
N LEU A 622 -0.97 28.62 24.03
CA LEU A 622 -1.37 29.99 24.41
C LEU A 622 -1.69 30.79 23.15
N GLU A 623 -0.86 30.74 22.10
CA GLU A 623 -1.16 31.41 20.83
C GLU A 623 -2.49 30.98 20.20
N GLY A 624 -2.80 29.69 20.26
CA GLY A 624 -4.07 29.12 19.83
C GLY A 624 -5.28 29.56 20.69
N ASP A 625 -5.06 29.89 21.96
CA ASP A 625 -6.07 30.43 22.88
C ASP A 625 -6.13 31.98 22.88
N CYS A 626 -5.06 32.67 22.44
CA CYS A 626 -4.87 34.12 22.44
C CYS A 626 -5.03 34.73 21.04
N GLY A 627 -6.24 34.68 20.48
CA GLY A 627 -6.56 35.25 19.16
C GLY A 627 -6.14 34.39 17.94
N GLY A 628 -5.41 33.30 18.15
CA GLY A 628 -4.97 32.39 17.09
C GLY A 628 -3.85 32.98 16.24
N THR A 629 -2.72 33.26 16.88
CA THR A 629 -1.48 33.67 16.21
C THR A 629 -0.77 32.48 15.55
N ASP A 630 0.46 32.65 15.07
CA ASP A 630 1.08 31.74 14.08
C ASP A 630 2.41 31.23 14.64
N PRO A 631 2.44 30.06 15.32
CA PRO A 631 3.57 29.59 16.12
C PRO A 631 4.83 29.22 15.32
N LEU A 632 4.82 29.49 14.02
CA LEU A 632 5.92 29.26 13.09
C LEU A 632 6.49 30.59 12.50
N ASP A 633 6.12 31.75 13.06
CA ASP A 633 6.69 33.07 12.70
C ASP A 633 6.90 33.94 13.96
N PRO A 634 8.15 34.10 14.47
CA PRO A 634 8.50 34.70 15.78
C PRO A 634 8.41 36.25 15.81
N ILE A 635 7.41 36.75 15.09
CA ILE A 635 6.94 38.12 14.90
C ILE A 635 5.42 38.18 15.13
N SER A 636 4.72 37.03 15.04
CA SER A 636 3.28 36.83 15.15
C SER A 636 2.85 36.66 16.61
N LYS A 637 3.15 37.64 17.46
CA LYS A 637 2.89 37.53 18.91
C LYS A 637 1.44 37.78 19.30
N PRO A 638 0.92 37.07 20.33
CA PRO A 638 -0.22 37.51 21.12
C PRO A 638 -0.09 38.97 21.57
N VAL A 639 -1.23 39.63 21.75
CA VAL A 639 -1.26 40.96 22.38
C VAL A 639 -1.26 40.77 23.90
N ASP A 640 -0.30 41.44 24.53
CA ASP A 640 -0.06 41.53 25.97
C ASP A 640 0.27 43.01 26.21
N THR A 641 -0.66 43.72 26.87
CA THR A 641 -0.69 45.18 26.91
C THR A 641 0.05 45.75 28.12
N ASP A 642 -0.08 45.13 29.31
CA ASP A 642 0.63 45.54 30.53
C ASP A 642 2.05 44.93 30.69
N GLN A 643 2.31 43.76 30.07
CA GLN A 643 3.51 42.90 30.19
C GLN A 643 3.65 42.11 31.51
N ASP A 644 2.55 41.61 32.07
CA ASP A 644 2.48 40.57 33.12
C ASP A 644 2.89 39.17 32.60
N GLY A 645 2.37 38.79 31.43
CA GLY A 645 2.60 37.49 30.79
C GLY A 645 1.36 36.61 30.57
N GLU A 646 0.17 37.05 30.97
CA GLU A 646 -1.10 36.61 30.36
C GLU A 646 -1.46 37.53 29.17
N CYS A 647 -2.43 37.15 28.31
CA CYS A 647 -2.72 37.84 27.04
C CYS A 647 -4.11 38.49 27.04
N ASN A 648 -4.33 39.51 26.20
CA ASN A 648 -5.60 40.28 26.11
C ASN A 648 -6.85 39.49 25.62
N GLU A 649 -6.81 38.15 25.57
CA GLU A 649 -8.01 37.28 25.42
C GLU A 649 -8.20 36.29 26.60
N LEU A 650 -7.25 36.22 27.54
CA LEU A 650 -7.24 35.32 28.70
C LEU A 650 -7.09 36.04 30.04
N ASP A 651 -6.44 37.21 30.05
CA ASP A 651 -6.44 38.18 31.14
C ASP A 651 -7.89 38.67 31.42
N ASN A 652 -8.06 39.38 32.53
CA ASN A 652 -9.31 40.04 32.90
C ASN A 652 -9.12 41.48 33.41
N ASP A 653 -7.92 42.04 33.38
CA ASP A 653 -7.53 43.38 33.86
C ASP A 653 -6.48 43.93 32.85
N ASP A 654 -6.87 43.94 31.57
CA ASP A 654 -6.04 43.99 30.34
C ASP A 654 -4.92 45.08 30.29
N ASP A 655 -4.96 46.09 31.16
CA ASP A 655 -3.95 47.14 31.30
C ASP A 655 -3.43 47.40 32.74
N ALA A 656 -3.94 46.64 33.71
CA ALA A 656 -3.62 46.67 35.14
C ALA A 656 -3.97 47.97 35.92
N ASP A 657 -5.17 48.53 35.71
CA ASP A 657 -5.78 49.64 36.50
C ASP A 657 -6.31 49.21 37.88
N ASP A 658 -6.42 47.89 38.18
CA ASP A 658 -7.20 47.25 39.27
C ASP A 658 -8.73 47.15 38.94
N VAL A 659 -9.15 47.18 37.66
CA VAL A 659 -10.58 47.07 37.22
C VAL A 659 -10.77 45.96 36.17
N GLU A 660 -11.75 45.08 36.40
CA GLU A 660 -12.04 43.98 35.46
C GLU A 660 -12.59 44.50 34.11
N ASP A 661 -12.10 44.07 32.93
CA ASP A 661 -12.50 44.61 31.60
C ASP A 661 -14.02 44.59 31.34
N ALA A 662 -14.72 43.62 31.95
CA ALA A 662 -16.18 43.51 31.88
C ALA A 662 -16.93 44.63 32.64
N LEU A 663 -16.20 45.49 33.35
CA LEU A 663 -16.65 46.65 34.12
C LEU A 663 -15.93 47.95 33.71
N ASP A 664 -14.84 47.86 32.95
CA ASP A 664 -14.05 48.97 32.44
C ASP A 664 -14.63 49.53 31.12
N ALA A 665 -14.50 50.83 30.92
CA ALA A 665 -14.86 51.54 29.69
C ALA A 665 -13.71 51.62 28.67
N PHE A 666 -12.46 51.62 29.12
CA PHE A 666 -11.25 51.74 28.31
C PHE A 666 -10.19 50.67 28.69
N PRO A 667 -10.47 49.34 28.57
CA PRO A 667 -9.59 48.28 29.10
C PRO A 667 -8.16 48.18 28.54
N LEU A 668 -7.69 49.13 27.73
CA LEU A 668 -6.36 49.16 27.11
C LEU A 668 -5.61 50.48 27.40
N GLU A 669 -6.12 51.29 28.32
CA GLU A 669 -5.66 52.64 28.67
C GLU A 669 -5.80 52.88 30.20
N ILE A 670 -4.88 52.31 30.99
CA ILE A 670 -4.58 52.39 32.46
C ILE A 670 -4.66 53.79 33.13
N CYS A 671 -5.04 54.80 32.36
CA CYS A 671 -5.24 56.16 32.76
C CYS A 671 -6.68 56.48 33.19
N ALA A 672 -7.69 55.71 32.78
CA ALA A 672 -9.10 55.92 33.10
C ALA A 672 -9.96 54.68 32.83
N SER A 673 -10.92 54.40 33.73
CA SER A 673 -11.76 53.20 33.69
C SER A 673 -13.28 53.45 33.81
N LEU A 674 -13.71 54.72 33.64
CA LEU A 674 -15.12 55.14 33.69
C LEU A 674 -15.49 55.99 32.46
N ASP A 675 -16.60 55.63 31.81
CA ASP A 675 -17.33 56.37 30.77
C ASP A 675 -18.82 56.20 31.09
N ARG A 676 -19.44 57.26 31.63
CA ARG A 676 -20.79 57.20 32.19
C ARG A 676 -21.91 57.32 31.15
N ASP A 677 -21.79 58.20 30.16
CA ASP A 677 -22.82 58.43 29.13
C ASP A 677 -22.63 57.52 27.89
N MET A 678 -21.42 57.00 27.68
CA MET A 678 -20.96 56.17 26.56
C MET A 678 -20.63 56.94 25.25
N ASP A 679 -20.17 58.19 25.35
CA ASP A 679 -19.56 58.99 24.26
C ASP A 679 -18.18 58.46 23.81
N GLY A 680 -17.38 57.92 24.75
CA GLY A 680 -15.99 57.54 24.54
C GLY A 680 -14.94 58.52 25.09
N MET A 681 -15.32 59.40 26.01
CA MET A 681 -14.42 60.25 26.81
C MET A 681 -14.58 59.92 28.31
N PRO A 682 -13.48 59.84 29.10
CA PRO A 682 -13.56 59.37 30.49
C PRO A 682 -13.98 60.43 31.51
N ASP A 683 -14.83 60.03 32.48
CA ASP A 683 -15.27 60.85 33.63
C ASP A 683 -14.06 61.48 34.38
N GLU A 684 -13.08 60.65 34.79
CA GLU A 684 -11.84 61.13 35.40
C GLU A 684 -10.62 60.26 35.06
N PHE A 685 -9.41 60.86 35.09
CA PHE A 685 -8.17 60.10 35.03
C PHE A 685 -7.78 59.51 36.39
N THR A 686 -7.80 58.19 36.51
CA THR A 686 -7.39 57.42 37.70
C THR A 686 -5.93 57.71 38.10
N ILE A 687 -5.05 57.91 37.11
CA ILE A 687 -3.62 58.18 37.30
C ILE A 687 -3.24 59.66 37.05
N PRO A 688 -2.81 60.42 38.08
CA PRO A 688 -2.45 61.83 37.91
C PRO A 688 -1.21 62.06 37.01
N ASN A 689 -1.40 62.76 35.89
CA ASN A 689 -0.41 62.96 34.80
C ASN A 689 -0.09 61.68 33.99
N CYS A 690 -1.06 60.78 33.84
CA CYS A 690 -0.94 59.62 32.95
C CYS A 690 -0.65 60.05 31.50
N PRO A 691 0.17 59.30 30.72
CA PRO A 691 0.65 59.72 29.41
C PRO A 691 -0.28 59.34 28.23
N THR A 692 -1.60 59.37 28.43
CA THR A 692 -2.61 59.07 27.39
C THR A 692 -2.80 60.21 26.37
N SER A 693 -3.55 59.91 25.31
CA SER A 693 -4.10 60.88 24.35
C SER A 693 -5.61 61.12 24.48
N LEU A 694 -6.28 60.44 25.41
CA LEU A 694 -7.66 60.72 25.84
C LEU A 694 -7.80 62.15 26.37
N VAL A 695 -9.04 62.63 26.42
CA VAL A 695 -9.43 63.92 26.99
C VAL A 695 -10.58 63.63 27.96
N VAL A 696 -10.41 63.99 29.23
CA VAL A 696 -11.46 63.87 30.25
C VAL A 696 -12.70 64.64 29.81
N ASP A 697 -13.87 64.03 29.97
CA ASP A 697 -15.13 64.67 29.65
C ASP A 697 -15.46 65.80 30.62
N HIS A 698 -16.46 66.62 30.29
CA HIS A 698 -16.92 67.76 31.10
C HIS A 698 -18.47 67.87 31.05
N ASP A 699 -19.17 66.79 30.75
CA ASP A 699 -20.65 66.67 30.62
C ASP A 699 -21.03 65.24 31.07
N ASP A 700 -20.52 64.80 32.25
CA ASP A 700 -20.37 63.39 32.69
C ASP A 700 -21.60 62.46 32.45
N ASP A 701 -22.84 62.95 32.35
CA ASP A 701 -24.03 62.14 32.07
C ASP A 701 -24.76 62.42 30.73
N GLY A 702 -24.20 63.30 29.91
CA GLY A 702 -24.58 63.54 28.52
C GLY A 702 -25.88 64.32 28.33
N ASP A 703 -26.37 65.03 29.34
CA ASP A 703 -27.60 65.83 29.23
C ASP A 703 -27.43 67.16 28.46
N GLY A 704 -26.19 67.67 28.40
CA GLY A 704 -25.81 68.89 27.69
C GLY A 704 -25.47 70.08 28.59
N VAL A 705 -25.45 69.90 29.92
CA VAL A 705 -25.02 70.90 30.91
C VAL A 705 -23.68 70.48 31.55
N PRO A 706 -22.59 71.23 31.35
CA PRO A 706 -21.27 70.84 31.88
C PRO A 706 -21.20 70.75 33.42
N ASP A 707 -20.44 69.79 33.98
CA ASP A 707 -20.35 69.48 35.44
C ASP A 707 -19.96 70.66 36.37
N LEU A 708 -19.45 71.76 35.81
CA LEU A 708 -19.15 72.98 36.57
C LEU A 708 -20.34 73.92 36.76
N ASP A 709 -21.33 73.80 35.88
CA ASP A 709 -22.54 74.62 35.81
C ASP A 709 -23.82 73.78 36.08
N ASP A 710 -23.70 72.44 36.10
CA ASP A 710 -24.77 71.50 36.47
C ASP A 710 -24.97 71.29 38.00
N MET A 711 -26.18 70.88 38.38
CA MET A 711 -26.68 70.63 39.74
C MET A 711 -26.34 69.25 40.33
N GLU A 712 -26.46 68.19 39.54
CA GLU A 712 -26.21 66.79 39.92
C GLU A 712 -25.56 66.08 38.72
N PRO A 713 -24.24 66.26 38.46
CA PRO A 713 -23.58 65.90 37.20
C PRO A 713 -23.39 64.39 36.94
N LEU A 714 -24.37 63.59 37.37
CA LEU A 714 -24.40 62.13 37.38
C LEU A 714 -25.87 61.59 37.32
N ASP A 715 -26.90 62.39 37.06
CA ASP A 715 -28.33 61.98 36.94
C ASP A 715 -29.11 62.72 35.83
N ASP A 716 -28.76 62.51 34.53
CA ASP A 716 -29.31 62.85 33.16
C ASP A 716 -30.75 63.42 32.97
N LYS A 717 -31.32 63.96 34.02
CA LYS A 717 -32.73 64.30 34.25
C LYS A 717 -32.86 65.54 35.15
N VAL A 718 -31.76 66.16 35.57
CA VAL A 718 -31.66 67.28 36.51
C VAL A 718 -30.62 68.25 35.95
N GLY A 719 -31.05 69.24 35.18
CA GLY A 719 -30.11 70.23 34.63
C GLY A 719 -29.64 71.27 35.67
N GLY A 720 -28.79 72.19 35.20
CA GLY A 720 -28.15 73.24 36.01
C GLY A 720 -29.06 74.24 36.73
N ASP A 721 -28.43 75.15 37.48
CA ASP A 721 -29.02 76.11 38.42
C ASP A 721 -28.54 77.53 38.05
N SER A 722 -29.17 78.13 37.04
CA SER A 722 -28.67 79.32 36.32
C SER A 722 -28.51 80.57 37.19
N ASP A 723 -29.32 80.74 38.25
CA ASP A 723 -29.18 81.84 39.22
C ASP A 723 -28.42 81.49 40.52
N GLY A 724 -28.32 80.19 40.86
CA GLY A 724 -27.69 79.70 42.09
C GLY A 724 -28.60 79.66 43.33
N ASP A 725 -29.93 79.61 43.18
CA ASP A 725 -30.91 79.39 44.24
C ASP A 725 -30.82 77.97 44.84
N GLY A 726 -30.48 76.98 44.01
CA GLY A 726 -30.50 75.56 44.32
C GLY A 726 -31.79 74.85 43.88
N LYS A 727 -32.35 75.26 42.73
CA LYS A 727 -33.37 74.53 41.97
C LYS A 727 -32.86 74.36 40.54
N PRO A 728 -33.15 73.23 39.87
CA PRO A 728 -32.72 73.04 38.50
C PRO A 728 -33.66 73.77 37.54
N ASP A 729 -33.08 74.36 36.50
CA ASP A 729 -33.76 75.06 35.40
C ASP A 729 -34.79 74.13 34.71
N TRP A 730 -34.52 72.82 34.67
CA TRP A 730 -35.46 71.82 34.12
C TRP A 730 -35.37 70.47 34.84
N LEU A 731 -36.49 69.71 34.88
CA LEU A 731 -36.56 68.42 35.60
C LEU A 731 -37.31 67.33 34.82
N LEU A 732 -36.59 66.30 34.37
CA LEU A 732 -37.17 65.23 33.55
C LEU A 732 -37.90 64.14 34.37
N ILE A 733 -38.84 63.45 33.69
CA ILE A 733 -39.72 62.44 34.31
C ILE A 733 -38.94 61.15 34.63
N GLY A 734 -38.27 61.15 35.78
CA GLY A 734 -37.46 60.05 36.28
C GLY A 734 -36.51 60.47 37.39
N ALA A 735 -36.16 61.76 37.44
CA ALA A 735 -35.26 62.38 38.42
C ALA A 735 -35.59 62.04 39.88
N ASN A 736 -34.57 62.16 40.73
CA ASN A 736 -34.70 61.99 42.17
C ASN A 736 -35.77 62.94 42.77
N SER A 737 -36.74 62.37 43.48
CA SER A 737 -37.91 63.06 44.08
C SER A 737 -37.62 64.12 45.17
N ALA A 738 -36.36 64.56 45.29
CA ALA A 738 -35.91 65.64 46.15
C ALA A 738 -36.04 67.01 45.48
N TYR A 739 -35.90 67.09 44.15
CA TYR A 739 -35.87 68.33 43.40
C TYR A 739 -37.24 68.84 42.96
N VAL A 740 -37.27 70.14 42.65
CA VAL A 740 -38.42 70.88 42.13
C VAL A 740 -37.85 71.88 41.14
N GLU A 741 -38.14 71.67 39.86
CA GLU A 741 -38.00 72.59 38.73
C GLU A 741 -38.35 74.03 39.13
N ASP A 742 -37.57 75.01 38.68
CA ASP A 742 -37.89 76.42 38.93
C ASP A 742 -38.98 76.96 37.97
N MET A 743 -39.23 78.28 38.04
CA MET A 743 -40.22 79.00 37.23
C MET A 743 -39.81 80.47 36.98
N ASP A 744 -38.54 80.81 37.19
CA ASP A 744 -37.94 82.16 37.14
C ASP A 744 -36.41 81.95 37.06
N ASP A 745 -35.95 81.13 36.09
CA ASP A 745 -34.65 80.40 36.10
C ASP A 745 -33.40 81.29 36.28
N ASP A 746 -33.45 82.57 35.88
CA ASP A 746 -32.37 83.56 36.07
C ASP A 746 -32.65 84.62 37.17
N ASN A 747 -33.84 84.56 37.78
CA ASN A 747 -34.38 85.47 38.80
C ASN A 747 -34.46 86.97 38.42
N ASP A 748 -34.63 87.30 37.12
CA ASP A 748 -35.06 88.64 36.65
C ASP A 748 -36.38 89.08 37.32
N GLY A 749 -37.32 88.14 37.48
CA GLY A 749 -38.69 88.38 37.92
C GLY A 749 -39.74 88.35 36.80
N VAL A 750 -39.37 87.86 35.62
CA VAL A 750 -40.28 87.33 34.58
C VAL A 750 -40.19 85.80 34.63
N LEU A 751 -41.32 85.11 34.53
CA LEU A 751 -41.35 83.64 34.55
C LEU A 751 -41.03 83.14 33.14
N ASP A 752 -40.17 82.14 33.00
CA ASP A 752 -39.77 81.41 31.76
C ASP A 752 -40.92 81.21 30.77
N SER A 753 -42.10 80.83 31.25
CA SER A 753 -43.30 80.63 30.43
C SER A 753 -43.88 81.88 29.73
N ASP A 754 -43.46 83.07 30.14
CA ASP A 754 -43.76 84.39 29.57
C ASP A 754 -42.45 85.12 29.11
N ASP A 755 -41.28 84.46 29.16
CA ASP A 755 -39.96 85.01 28.80
C ASP A 755 -39.43 84.50 27.43
N ALA A 756 -38.43 85.18 26.88
CA ALA A 756 -37.74 84.83 25.63
C ALA A 756 -36.31 84.24 25.85
N PHE A 757 -35.64 84.59 26.96
CA PHE A 757 -34.29 84.14 27.31
C PHE A 757 -34.18 83.71 28.78
N PRO A 758 -34.92 82.68 29.25
CA PRO A 758 -35.06 82.37 30.69
C PRO A 758 -33.78 82.23 31.53
N LEU A 759 -32.63 81.98 30.90
CA LEU A 759 -31.34 81.74 31.56
C LEU A 759 -30.42 82.99 31.52
N ILE A 760 -30.94 84.18 31.23
CA ILE A 760 -30.16 85.39 30.95
C ILE A 760 -30.83 86.64 31.56
N SER A 761 -30.56 86.90 32.85
CA SER A 761 -31.21 87.95 33.71
C SER A 761 -30.95 89.43 33.34
N THR A 762 -30.72 89.68 32.06
CA THR A 762 -30.65 91.00 31.43
C THR A 762 -31.49 91.10 30.15
N GLU A 763 -32.12 90.02 29.68
CA GLU A 763 -32.94 89.97 28.46
C GLU A 763 -34.25 89.20 28.73
N SER A 764 -35.40 89.79 28.41
CA SER A 764 -36.72 89.16 28.63
C SER A 764 -37.72 89.34 27.48
N MET A 765 -37.25 89.87 26.35
CA MET A 765 -38.05 90.15 25.15
C MET A 765 -37.19 89.87 23.91
N ASP A 766 -37.80 89.23 22.91
CA ASP A 766 -37.30 89.07 21.54
C ASP A 766 -38.43 89.56 20.62
N THR A 767 -38.34 90.82 20.19
CA THR A 767 -39.47 91.50 19.52
C THR A 767 -39.65 91.10 18.04
N ASP A 768 -38.61 90.65 17.33
CA ASP A 768 -38.68 90.18 15.94
C ASP A 768 -38.64 88.64 15.79
N GLY A 769 -37.98 87.91 16.70
CA GLY A 769 -37.82 86.45 16.70
C GLY A 769 -36.48 85.91 16.15
N ASP A 770 -35.43 86.73 16.10
CA ASP A 770 -34.07 86.39 15.66
C ASP A 770 -33.29 85.53 16.67
N GLY A 771 -33.55 85.69 17.96
CA GLY A 771 -32.79 85.05 19.05
C GLY A 771 -31.71 85.92 19.70
N ILE A 772 -31.81 87.25 19.59
CA ILE A 772 -31.07 88.26 20.38
C ILE A 772 -32.11 89.13 21.11
N GLY A 773 -31.89 89.42 22.40
CA GLY A 773 -32.86 90.17 23.20
C GLY A 773 -32.81 91.69 23.05
N ASP A 774 -33.96 92.34 23.25
CA ASP A 774 -34.22 93.80 23.07
C ASP A 774 -33.25 94.75 23.84
N ASN A 775 -32.40 94.31 24.78
CA ASN A 775 -31.38 95.16 25.43
C ASN A 775 -29.96 94.96 24.83
N SER A 776 -29.77 93.94 23.98
CA SER A 776 -28.52 93.57 23.32
C SER A 776 -28.57 93.68 21.79
N ASP A 777 -29.76 93.61 21.18
CA ASP A 777 -29.94 93.92 19.76
C ASP A 777 -29.85 95.43 19.47
N THR A 778 -29.96 95.80 18.20
CA THR A 778 -29.86 97.16 17.67
C THR A 778 -30.78 97.42 16.46
N ASP A 779 -31.76 96.56 16.18
CA ASP A 779 -32.78 96.65 15.11
C ASP A 779 -34.06 95.95 15.63
N ASP A 780 -34.53 96.26 16.85
CA ASP A 780 -35.38 95.40 17.71
C ASP A 780 -36.63 94.75 17.06
N ASP A 781 -37.15 95.28 15.95
CA ASP A 781 -38.30 94.74 15.21
C ASP A 781 -37.99 94.13 13.83
N GLY A 782 -36.72 94.12 13.43
CA GLY A 782 -36.21 93.47 12.23
C GLY A 782 -36.62 94.13 10.90
N ASP A 783 -37.19 95.35 10.90
CA ASP A 783 -37.57 96.03 9.65
C ASP A 783 -36.38 96.65 8.87
N GLY A 784 -35.19 96.65 9.47
CA GLY A 784 -33.89 96.93 8.83
C GLY A 784 -33.38 98.34 9.10
N TRP A 785 -33.77 98.93 10.23
CA TRP A 785 -33.44 100.27 10.67
C TRP A 785 -33.05 100.26 12.14
N LEU A 786 -31.80 100.65 12.42
CA LEU A 786 -31.32 100.64 13.79
C LEU A 786 -32.20 101.55 14.68
N ASP A 787 -32.59 101.11 15.87
CA ASP A 787 -33.40 101.87 16.83
C ASP A 787 -32.81 103.27 17.12
N THR A 788 -31.47 103.39 17.12
CA THR A 788 -30.80 104.70 17.27
C THR A 788 -31.05 105.69 16.11
N ASP A 789 -31.26 105.19 14.88
CA ASP A 789 -31.65 105.99 13.71
C ASP A 789 -33.19 106.16 13.67
N GLU A 790 -33.98 105.12 13.98
CA GLU A 790 -35.44 105.19 14.16
C GLU A 790 -35.87 106.29 15.14
N ILE A 791 -35.29 106.30 16.34
CA ILE A 791 -35.54 107.29 17.40
C ILE A 791 -35.14 108.70 16.93
N ALA A 792 -34.17 108.81 16.01
CA ALA A 792 -33.77 110.08 15.40
C ALA A 792 -34.73 110.54 14.28
N CYS A 793 -35.30 109.60 13.52
CA CYS A 793 -36.24 109.84 12.42
C CYS A 793 -37.72 109.93 12.88
N GLY A 794 -38.06 109.44 14.07
CA GLY A 794 -39.37 109.54 14.71
C GLY A 794 -40.33 108.38 14.48
N SER A 795 -39.79 107.18 14.21
CA SER A 795 -40.51 105.89 14.21
C SER A 795 -40.51 105.25 15.62
N ASP A 796 -40.61 103.93 15.75
CA ASP A 796 -40.97 103.22 17.01
C ASP A 796 -40.48 101.76 16.89
N SER A 797 -39.29 101.47 17.42
CA SER A 797 -38.43 100.31 17.07
C SER A 797 -38.95 98.93 17.48
N LEU A 798 -40.15 98.86 18.06
CA LEU A 798 -40.80 97.62 18.47
C LEU A 798 -42.01 97.31 17.55
N VAL A 799 -42.04 97.85 16.33
CA VAL A 799 -43.20 97.88 15.43
C VAL A 799 -42.78 97.91 13.94
N ALA A 800 -42.39 96.73 13.40
CA ALA A 800 -41.82 96.42 12.07
C ALA A 800 -42.59 96.82 10.78
N THR A 801 -43.40 97.86 10.87
CA THR A 801 -44.19 98.48 9.81
C THR A 801 -44.13 100.01 9.89
N ASN A 802 -43.24 100.56 10.73
CA ASN A 802 -43.17 101.97 11.07
C ASN A 802 -41.97 102.70 10.46
N ILE A 803 -41.09 102.00 9.72
CA ILE A 803 -39.94 102.49 8.93
C ILE A 803 -39.77 104.02 8.79
N PRO A 804 -38.55 104.55 9.02
CA PRO A 804 -38.17 105.90 8.63
C PRO A 804 -38.42 106.17 7.15
N SER A 805 -38.73 107.44 6.82
CA SER A 805 -38.90 107.83 5.43
C SER A 805 -37.56 108.11 4.75
N ASP A 806 -36.98 107.10 4.10
CA ASP A 806 -35.90 107.24 3.12
C ASP A 806 -36.50 107.37 1.70
N ARG A 807 -36.01 108.34 0.92
CA ARG A 807 -36.55 108.73 -0.37
C ARG A 807 -35.68 108.40 -1.59
N ASP A 808 -34.37 108.28 -1.46
CA ASP A 808 -33.50 107.80 -2.55
C ASP A 808 -32.76 106.48 -2.26
N SER A 809 -33.08 105.87 -1.11
CA SER A 809 -32.78 104.49 -0.70
C SER A 809 -31.28 104.25 -0.52
N ASP A 810 -30.64 105.14 0.26
CA ASP A 810 -29.21 105.08 0.59
C ASP A 810 -28.91 104.58 2.01
N GLY A 811 -29.95 104.41 2.86
CA GLY A 811 -29.83 103.93 4.24
C GLY A 811 -29.79 105.04 5.29
N VAL A 812 -30.19 106.26 4.93
CA VAL A 812 -30.33 107.41 5.85
C VAL A 812 -31.68 108.08 5.59
N CYS A 813 -32.46 108.39 6.63
CA CYS A 813 -33.78 108.99 6.45
C CYS A 813 -33.74 110.47 6.01
N ASP A 814 -34.82 110.95 5.37
CA ASP A 814 -34.98 112.32 4.83
C ASP A 814 -34.64 113.44 5.86
N ASP A 815 -34.84 113.20 7.16
CA ASP A 815 -34.59 114.18 8.23
C ASP A 815 -33.14 114.19 8.76
N MET A 816 -32.29 113.23 8.36
CA MET A 816 -30.87 113.15 8.74
C MET A 816 -29.89 113.60 7.62
N GLU A 817 -30.40 113.86 6.41
CA GLU A 817 -29.65 114.10 5.16
C GLU A 817 -28.91 115.47 5.09
N PRO A 818 -27.55 115.52 4.98
CA PRO A 818 -26.78 116.76 4.92
C PRO A 818 -26.41 117.21 3.49
N SER A 819 -27.14 118.20 2.98
CA SER A 819 -27.09 118.60 1.54
C SER A 819 -25.71 118.96 0.92
N SER A 820 -25.17 117.99 0.16
CA SER A 820 -24.45 118.10 -1.15
C SER A 820 -22.90 118.21 -1.27
N LEU A 821 -22.41 117.39 -2.21
CA LEU A 821 -21.28 117.57 -3.17
C LEU A 821 -19.79 117.33 -2.80
N ASP A 822 -19.30 116.20 -3.33
CA ASP A 822 -18.18 116.07 -4.30
C ASP A 822 -16.71 115.85 -3.84
N LEU A 823 -16.04 115.03 -4.67
CA LEU A 823 -14.61 114.91 -4.96
C LEU A 823 -13.67 114.22 -3.95
N GLY A 824 -13.18 113.03 -4.33
CA GLY A 824 -12.06 112.36 -3.68
C GLY A 824 -10.68 112.92 -4.06
N GLY A 825 -9.70 112.80 -3.15
CA GLY A 825 -8.31 113.23 -3.36
C GLY A 825 -7.30 112.36 -2.59
N PHE A 826 -6.33 111.78 -3.30
CA PHE A 826 -5.37 110.82 -2.74
C PHE A 826 -4.20 111.45 -1.96
N ALA A 827 -3.72 110.69 -0.97
CA ALA A 827 -2.45 110.77 -0.24
C ALA A 827 -2.19 112.04 0.63
N GLY A 828 -1.66 111.94 1.86
CA GLY A 828 -1.16 110.78 2.62
C GLY A 828 0.32 110.95 3.03
N LEU A 829 0.72 110.53 4.24
CA LEU A 829 2.12 110.59 4.71
C LEU A 829 2.42 109.70 5.95
N ALA A 830 3.55 108.97 5.88
CA ALA A 830 4.43 108.48 6.97
C ALA A 830 3.84 107.79 8.23
N GLY A 831 4.15 106.48 8.39
CA GLY A 831 3.93 105.70 9.63
C GLY A 831 5.19 105.51 10.51
N ILE A 832 5.03 104.82 11.66
CA ILE A 832 6.03 104.62 12.73
C ILE A 832 5.86 103.22 13.38
N MET A 833 6.97 102.55 13.75
CA MET A 833 7.11 101.16 14.28
C MET A 833 6.60 100.04 13.33
N VAL A 834 7.26 98.89 13.11
CA VAL A 834 8.60 98.37 13.43
C VAL A 834 8.94 98.07 14.91
N LEU A 835 8.87 96.78 15.26
CA LEU A 835 9.97 96.07 15.90
C LEU A 835 10.05 94.63 15.34
N LEU A 836 11.24 94.03 15.36
CA LEU A 836 11.53 92.64 14.95
C LEU A 836 11.90 91.83 16.19
N VAL A 837 11.56 90.54 16.26
CA VAL A 837 12.50 89.41 16.41
C VAL A 837 11.80 88.10 15.99
N VAL A 838 12.54 87.27 15.27
CA VAL A 838 12.28 85.89 14.81
C VAL A 838 11.58 84.98 15.85
N LEU A 839 10.37 84.51 15.55
CA LEU A 839 9.83 83.16 15.85
C LEU A 839 8.34 83.01 15.42
N GLY A 840 7.98 81.91 14.73
CA GLY A 840 6.61 81.39 14.55
C GLY A 840 5.63 82.11 13.59
N VAL A 841 4.41 81.53 13.51
CA VAL A 841 3.10 82.14 13.15
C VAL A 841 2.80 82.45 11.65
N VAL A 842 1.95 81.58 11.05
CA VAL A 842 0.64 81.83 10.35
C VAL A 842 0.50 82.90 9.23
N VAL A 843 -0.41 82.82 8.23
CA VAL A 843 -1.03 81.74 7.41
C VAL A 843 -1.90 82.41 6.30
N SER A 844 -2.43 81.65 5.31
CA SER A 844 -3.56 82.03 4.41
C SER A 844 -3.40 83.20 3.39
N MET A 845 -4.28 83.39 2.38
CA MET A 845 -5.04 82.48 1.48
C MET A 845 -5.65 83.32 0.32
N VAL A 846 -5.42 82.98 -0.96
CA VAL A 846 -6.19 83.50 -2.12
C VAL A 846 -6.07 82.51 -3.31
N ALA A 847 -7.10 82.10 -4.07
CA ALA A 847 -8.55 81.98 -3.85
C ALA A 847 -9.21 81.26 -5.06
N ARG A 848 -10.32 80.53 -4.86
CA ARG A 848 -11.54 80.52 -5.72
C ARG A 848 -12.67 79.65 -5.11
N ARG A 849 -13.93 80.08 -5.31
CA ARG A 849 -15.18 79.45 -4.82
C ARG A 849 -15.53 78.16 -5.59
N PRO A 850 -16.40 77.26 -5.07
CA PRO A 850 -17.87 77.47 -5.02
C PRO A 850 -18.44 77.51 -3.57
N ALA A 851 -19.78 77.51 -3.41
CA ALA A 851 -20.48 77.54 -2.10
C ALA A 851 -21.94 77.04 -2.21
N ILE A 852 -22.50 76.54 -1.09
CA ILE A 852 -23.94 76.27 -0.77
C ILE A 852 -24.57 75.12 -1.59
N PRO A 853 -25.06 74.02 -0.96
CA PRO A 853 -26.29 73.94 -0.12
C PRO A 853 -26.04 73.34 1.28
N SER A 854 -27.02 73.11 2.18
CA SER A 854 -28.28 73.79 2.59
C SER A 854 -28.99 72.94 3.67
N SER A 855 -29.71 73.56 4.62
CA SER A 855 -30.71 73.00 5.56
C SER A 855 -30.30 71.85 6.53
N PRO A 856 -30.44 72.02 7.86
CA PRO A 856 -30.47 70.91 8.82
C PRO A 856 -31.82 70.13 8.77
N PRO A 857 -31.90 68.91 9.33
CA PRO A 857 -33.14 68.14 9.43
C PRO A 857 -34.08 68.65 10.54
N SER A 858 -35.35 68.24 10.47
CA SER A 858 -36.39 68.58 11.46
C SER A 858 -36.40 67.60 12.65
N PRO A 859 -36.88 68.02 13.84
CA PRO A 859 -36.91 67.17 15.03
C PRO A 859 -37.89 65.98 14.91
N PRO A 860 -37.65 64.88 15.65
CA PRO A 860 -38.59 63.76 15.77
C PRO A 860 -39.84 64.14 16.59
N PRO A 861 -40.97 63.43 16.42
CA PRO A 861 -42.23 63.78 17.08
C PRO A 861 -42.37 63.19 18.50
N LEU A 862 -43.00 63.96 19.40
CA LEU A 862 -43.37 63.56 20.75
C LEU A 862 -44.10 62.20 20.83
N PRO A 863 -43.81 61.35 21.84
CA PRO A 863 -44.55 60.12 22.08
C PRO A 863 -45.99 60.39 22.51
N ARG A 864 -46.89 59.44 22.27
CA ARG A 864 -48.27 59.48 22.78
C ARG A 864 -48.45 58.54 23.96
N GLN A 865 -48.99 59.09 25.03
CA GLN A 865 -49.43 58.38 26.23
C GLN A 865 -50.73 57.60 25.97
N ASP A 866 -50.71 56.31 26.33
CA ASP A 866 -51.80 55.41 26.78
C ASP A 866 -53.08 55.24 25.89
N ASP A 867 -53.78 54.10 25.86
CA ASP A 867 -54.31 53.36 27.02
C ASP A 867 -54.76 51.90 26.73
N ASP A 868 -54.92 51.12 27.80
CA ASP A 868 -55.79 49.94 28.02
C ASP A 868 -55.64 48.58 27.25
N LEU A 869 -55.10 47.60 28.00
CA LEU A 869 -55.71 46.29 28.36
C LEU A 869 -56.33 45.32 27.30
N ALA A 870 -55.66 44.18 27.07
CA ALA A 870 -56.28 42.82 27.08
C ALA A 870 -55.25 41.67 27.09
#